data_AF-A0A1V6FC30-F1
#
_entry.id   AF-A0A1V6FC30-F1
#
_cell.length_a   1.000
_cell.length_b   1.000
_cell.length_c   1.000
_cell.angle_alpha   90.00
_cell.angle_beta   90.00
_cell.angle_gamma   90.00
#
_symmetry.space_group_name_H-M   'P 1'
#
loop_
_entity.id
_entity.type
_entity.pdbx_description
1 polymer ?
#
loop_
_entity_poly.entity_id
_entity_poly.type
_entity_poly.pdbx_seq_one_letter_code
_entity_poly.pdbx_strand_id
1 'polypeptide(L)'
;MKLRKLKIIPLALVSLFTLTSCKLIDRLIGSILVNTVMDLPVLINRLDLLPGAENTNPTFVPFENQPSTEANRGELNYLKNVLIVPRDLETVVFNKTIKLHFDFEFSGDTGATNAFHVIDVTESDLPDNFRFDTSTFPVPITYKLALIVPVGNSEIFDDVTNIEQIKTVLEETPRSELVEAVDQEPLNTTMKVIASSGGKSKSKNFYFNLTKPLFGAMVLEEVFKSGYLINLYRISGFNQDNNEIQSNIENLTSLPTDSANPLNLSYFLDSIAIPKTVTLKDLGDVTFEVTTNYPELFFIGEMSKPIEELNPGNELITGDVVVHTLTPVGTYRSEIPSSVDTVDGLKDHLKTVDVKELYPYATQASQEFSVTITATCFGEERTETYYFKLNEPPLDQEIVDYVIKSEYMINKVFYKDTTQILRTTAENMPTTPEKRMKVSYLTETLAIPRHVVLSDFGNRELEFSINVLGNNADKFYMSEQTDTLDGNPMTVKTLTPVGGLAYTSPQNDLPAFAEEVKALDREDLYACVTQADLNVDIEISATLNDKTATKTYYFTLVAADIDVEIIDYLIDDSSLLNVVNYEDVSDDTKIIKIADQAKDPLNPYEIEHLVDTVIVPEAITLTKFGNKELQIETTVSSDDMGALNFYEASKSATISDNNVTAKTLTPLGSYDASAVAPNDLNALADSIKALPTKDLYKHSQSVGYNVELNVTVTLINDSGDSEVRTTTFYLKTIKADVDEKIGTAIVQDHDIVSLIDHNDPYVNVANPPQPTDPLNPYQLLYFGETLVFPVEFEYAEFENKTINFDINVNGKEDLFFISQKTHTYEGKDVEGMTLSPIGTYDPGEPLNTYQDLINHIKNPENAMAIQAARLVQVEENVHITVTITIDGRVVATNNYYFVLVVEKS
;
A
#
# COMPACT_ATOMS: atom_id res chain seq x y z
N MET A 1 92.80 -46.34 -34.62
CA MET A 1 93.59 -47.49 -35.13
C MET A 1 94.56 -47.93 -34.03
N LYS A 2 94.67 -49.25 -33.85
CA LYS A 2 95.21 -50.02 -32.70
C LYS A 2 96.55 -49.54 -32.11
N LEU A 3 96.69 -49.72 -30.79
CA LEU A 3 97.86 -50.11 -29.95
C LEU A 3 97.80 -49.28 -28.65
N ARG A 4 97.88 -49.77 -27.41
CA ARG A 4 98.08 -51.09 -26.80
C ARG A 4 97.54 -50.99 -25.37
N LYS A 5 96.97 -52.08 -24.88
CA LYS A 5 96.74 -52.35 -23.45
C LYS A 5 97.96 -51.92 -22.62
N LEU A 6 97.84 -50.91 -21.76
CA LEU A 6 98.79 -50.71 -20.66
C LEU A 6 98.44 -51.70 -19.53
N LYS A 7 98.59 -52.99 -19.84
CA LYS A 7 98.79 -54.05 -18.84
C LYS A 7 100.26 -54.03 -18.41
N ILE A 8 100.74 -52.94 -17.83
CA ILE A 8 102.09 -52.84 -17.22
C ILE A 8 102.03 -51.95 -15.97
N ILE A 9 101.10 -52.25 -15.06
CA ILE A 9 101.15 -51.74 -13.68
C ILE A 9 101.31 -52.88 -12.63
N PRO A 10 100.92 -54.15 -12.85
CA PRO A 10 101.23 -55.20 -11.86
C PRO A 10 102.71 -55.59 -11.86
N LEU A 11 103.38 -55.56 -13.02
CA LEU A 11 104.76 -56.07 -13.16
C LEU A 11 105.83 -55.05 -12.76
N ALA A 12 105.54 -53.75 -12.85
CA ALA A 12 106.39 -52.68 -12.33
C ALA A 12 106.22 -52.49 -10.82
N LEU A 13 105.02 -52.78 -10.26
CA LEU A 13 104.84 -52.83 -8.82
C LEU A 13 105.67 -53.97 -8.21
N VAL A 14 105.60 -55.19 -8.74
CA VAL A 14 106.30 -56.37 -8.17
C VAL A 14 107.83 -56.26 -8.23
N SER A 15 108.38 -55.53 -9.21
CA SER A 15 109.84 -55.32 -9.37
C SER A 15 110.39 -54.09 -8.63
N LEU A 16 109.52 -53.25 -8.04
CA LEU A 16 109.92 -52.14 -7.14
C LEU A 16 110.10 -52.58 -5.67
N PHE A 17 109.80 -53.83 -5.33
CA PHE A 17 109.76 -54.33 -3.94
C PHE A 17 111.12 -54.70 -3.32
N THR A 18 112.24 -54.50 -4.00
CA THR A 18 113.57 -54.90 -3.48
C THR A 18 114.58 -53.77 -3.33
N LEU A 19 114.22 -52.50 -3.60
CA LEU A 19 115.09 -51.35 -3.35
C LEU A 19 114.37 -50.22 -2.62
N THR A 20 114.92 -49.88 -1.45
CA THR A 20 114.43 -48.94 -0.45
C THR A 20 114.37 -47.48 -0.95
N SER A 21 113.20 -46.86 -0.86
CA SER A 21 113.02 -45.64 -0.03
C SER A 21 111.52 -45.38 0.16
N CYS A 22 111.12 -45.03 1.39
CA CYS A 22 109.74 -44.65 1.70
C CYS A 22 109.20 -43.56 0.76
N LYS A 23 110.07 -42.68 0.25
CA LYS A 23 109.73 -41.56 -0.63
C LYS A 23 109.33 -41.96 -2.06
N LEU A 24 109.75 -43.12 -2.57
CA LEU A 24 109.46 -43.53 -3.96
C LEU A 24 108.01 -44.01 -4.13
N ILE A 25 107.51 -44.79 -3.16
CA ILE A 25 106.12 -45.29 -3.13
C ILE A 25 105.14 -44.12 -2.96
N ASP A 26 105.40 -43.21 -2.00
CA ASP A 26 104.57 -42.03 -1.76
C ASP A 26 104.50 -41.13 -3.01
N ARG A 27 105.61 -41.01 -3.77
CA ARG A 27 105.68 -40.24 -5.02
C ARG A 27 104.97 -40.91 -6.20
N LEU A 28 105.11 -42.23 -6.35
CA LEU A 28 104.52 -42.96 -7.49
C LEU A 28 103.00 -43.09 -7.33
N ILE A 29 102.54 -43.54 -6.16
CA ILE A 29 101.10 -43.71 -5.88
C ILE A 29 100.43 -42.35 -5.75
N GLY A 30 101.08 -41.38 -5.08
CA GLY A 30 100.61 -40.00 -5.03
C GLY A 30 100.44 -39.37 -6.42
N SER A 31 101.36 -39.64 -7.36
CA SER A 31 101.24 -39.16 -8.74
C SER A 31 100.12 -39.82 -9.54
N ILE A 32 99.76 -41.07 -9.26
CA ILE A 32 98.62 -41.76 -9.90
C ILE A 32 97.33 -41.17 -9.35
N LEU A 33 97.20 -41.08 -8.02
CA LEU A 33 96.01 -40.52 -7.36
C LEU A 33 95.75 -39.07 -7.77
N VAL A 34 96.79 -38.21 -7.78
CA VAL A 34 96.66 -36.81 -8.22
C VAL A 34 96.17 -36.72 -9.68
N ASN A 35 96.59 -37.63 -10.56
CA ASN A 35 96.07 -37.66 -11.92
C ASN A 35 94.61 -38.13 -11.97
N THR A 36 94.29 -39.21 -11.27
CA THR A 36 92.95 -39.80 -11.26
C THR A 36 91.90 -38.85 -10.68
N VAL A 37 92.19 -38.16 -9.57
CA VAL A 37 91.23 -37.23 -8.94
C VAL A 37 91.00 -36.00 -9.83
N MET A 38 92.06 -35.44 -10.42
CA MET A 38 91.97 -34.22 -11.22
C MET A 38 91.16 -34.41 -12.53
N ASP A 39 91.01 -35.65 -12.97
CA ASP A 39 90.28 -36.01 -14.18
C ASP A 39 88.83 -36.46 -13.88
N LEU A 40 88.38 -36.39 -12.61
CA LEU A 40 87.00 -36.74 -12.24
C LEU A 40 85.98 -35.72 -12.80
N PRO A 41 84.85 -36.19 -13.37
CA PRO A 41 83.76 -35.33 -13.81
C PRO A 41 83.16 -34.50 -12.65
N VAL A 42 83.08 -35.10 -11.46
CA VAL A 42 82.49 -34.53 -10.23
C VAL A 42 83.47 -33.70 -9.39
N LEU A 43 84.62 -33.29 -9.95
CA LEU A 43 85.64 -32.55 -9.20
C LEU A 43 85.10 -31.21 -8.64
N ILE A 44 84.15 -30.59 -9.35
CA ILE A 44 83.43 -29.40 -8.87
C ILE A 44 81.94 -29.64 -9.01
N ASN A 45 81.23 -29.41 -7.92
CA ASN A 45 79.79 -29.54 -7.80
C ASN A 45 79.19 -28.18 -7.44
N ARG A 46 78.05 -27.80 -8.03
CA ARG A 46 77.36 -26.54 -7.72
C ARG A 46 76.12 -26.83 -6.87
N LEU A 47 76.01 -26.12 -5.76
CA LEU A 47 74.88 -26.17 -4.84
C LEU A 47 74.23 -24.77 -4.82
N ASP A 48 72.91 -24.72 -4.95
CA ASP A 48 72.13 -23.50 -4.73
C ASP A 48 71.67 -23.48 -3.29
N LEU A 49 72.11 -22.49 -2.51
CA LEU A 49 71.72 -22.31 -1.10
C LEU A 49 70.34 -21.67 -0.94
N LEU A 50 69.86 -20.96 -1.97
CA LEU A 50 68.59 -20.24 -1.97
C LEU A 50 67.79 -20.63 -3.22
N PRO A 51 67.30 -21.88 -3.31
CA PRO A 51 66.41 -22.28 -4.39
C PRO A 51 65.11 -21.46 -4.30
N GLY A 52 64.42 -21.26 -5.43
CA GLY A 52 63.18 -20.49 -5.47
C GLY A 52 62.09 -21.00 -4.51
N ALA A 53 60.99 -20.26 -4.40
CA ALA A 53 59.95 -20.42 -3.38
C ALA A 53 59.37 -21.84 -3.17
N GLU A 54 59.47 -22.75 -4.14
CA GLU A 54 58.98 -24.13 -4.02
C GLU A 54 59.96 -25.10 -3.31
N ASN A 55 61.24 -24.73 -3.14
CA ASN A 55 62.26 -25.61 -2.57
C ASN A 55 63.01 -24.89 -1.43
N THR A 56 62.69 -25.25 -0.19
CA THR A 56 63.29 -24.65 1.01
C THR A 56 64.66 -25.21 1.38
N ASN A 57 65.16 -26.22 0.64
CA ASN A 57 66.39 -26.93 0.96
C ASN A 57 67.47 -26.72 -0.13
N PRO A 58 68.76 -26.57 0.23
CA PRO A 58 69.83 -26.43 -0.73
C PRO A 58 69.79 -27.53 -1.80
N THR A 59 69.82 -27.13 -3.07
CA THR A 59 69.58 -28.04 -4.21
C THR A 59 70.80 -28.11 -5.11
N PHE A 60 71.17 -29.32 -5.53
CA PHE A 60 72.27 -29.51 -6.47
C PHE A 60 71.86 -29.07 -7.87
N VAL A 61 72.68 -28.25 -8.51
CA VAL A 61 72.42 -27.77 -9.87
C VAL A 61 73.60 -28.16 -10.76
N PRO A 62 73.45 -29.21 -11.60
CA PRO A 62 74.54 -29.62 -12.49
C PRO A 62 74.93 -28.49 -13.42
N PHE A 63 76.20 -28.45 -13.81
CA PHE A 63 76.62 -27.65 -14.95
C PHE A 63 76.21 -28.36 -16.23
N GLU A 64 75.57 -27.65 -17.17
CA GLU A 64 75.26 -28.20 -18.50
C GLU A 64 76.54 -28.64 -19.23
N ASN A 65 77.62 -27.85 -19.10
CA ASN A 65 78.96 -28.17 -19.57
C ASN A 65 79.97 -27.86 -18.46
N GLN A 66 80.96 -28.73 -18.24
CA GLN A 66 82.00 -28.47 -17.24
C GLN A 66 82.75 -27.16 -17.57
N PRO A 67 82.90 -26.22 -16.62
CA PRO A 67 83.43 -24.88 -16.87
C PRO A 67 84.94 -24.87 -17.08
N SER A 68 85.41 -25.55 -18.13
CA SER A 68 86.81 -25.92 -18.35
C SER A 68 87.52 -25.06 -19.40
N THR A 69 86.82 -24.11 -20.03
CA THR A 69 87.35 -23.16 -21.01
C THR A 69 86.74 -21.77 -20.78
N GLU A 70 87.44 -20.70 -21.20
CA GLU A 70 86.95 -19.32 -21.09
C GLU A 70 85.66 -19.05 -21.89
N ALA A 71 85.41 -19.81 -22.96
CA ALA A 71 84.19 -19.69 -23.77
C ALA A 71 82.97 -20.34 -23.10
N ASN A 72 83.19 -21.26 -22.18
CA ASN A 72 82.14 -22.00 -21.46
C ASN A 72 82.24 -21.71 -19.96
N ARG A 73 82.12 -20.43 -19.57
CA ARG A 73 82.11 -20.04 -18.16
C ARG A 73 80.88 -20.61 -17.45
N GLY A 74 81.06 -21.11 -16.24
CA GLY A 74 79.93 -21.46 -15.37
C GLY A 74 79.37 -20.20 -14.73
N GLU A 75 78.04 -20.01 -14.79
CA GLU A 75 77.38 -18.90 -14.10
C GLU A 75 77.16 -19.22 -12.63
N LEU A 76 77.57 -18.29 -11.76
CA LEU A 76 77.39 -18.35 -10.31
C LEU A 76 76.90 -17.00 -9.80
N ASN A 77 75.83 -17.01 -9.02
CA ASN A 77 75.35 -15.81 -8.36
C ASN A 77 76.04 -15.60 -7.01
N TYR A 78 76.42 -14.34 -6.71
CA TYR A 78 76.99 -13.96 -5.42
C TYR A 78 76.11 -14.45 -4.26
N LEU A 79 76.73 -15.05 -3.24
CA LEU A 79 76.13 -15.64 -2.03
C LEU A 79 75.07 -16.74 -2.22
N LYS A 80 74.58 -16.95 -3.45
CA LYS A 80 73.52 -17.92 -3.77
C LYS A 80 74.09 -19.27 -4.24
N ASN A 81 75.05 -19.26 -5.16
CA ASN A 81 75.59 -20.49 -5.76
C ASN A 81 76.97 -20.84 -5.18
N VAL A 82 77.05 -21.89 -4.37
CA VAL A 82 78.32 -22.35 -3.78
C VAL A 82 78.88 -23.56 -4.52
N LEU A 83 80.21 -23.67 -4.55
CA LEU A 83 80.89 -24.83 -5.13
C LEU A 83 81.37 -25.78 -4.03
N ILE A 84 81.18 -27.08 -4.23
CA ILE A 84 81.71 -28.13 -3.36
C ILE A 84 82.88 -28.80 -4.09
N VAL A 85 84.07 -28.78 -3.49
CA VAL A 85 85.32 -29.30 -4.05
C VAL A 85 86.07 -30.14 -3.01
N PRO A 86 86.82 -31.20 -3.36
CA PRO A 86 87.67 -31.91 -2.40
C PRO A 86 88.73 -31.00 -1.78
N ARG A 87 88.97 -31.13 -0.48
CA ARG A 87 90.00 -30.41 0.27
C ARG A 87 91.17 -31.31 0.67
N ASP A 88 90.85 -32.43 1.30
CA ASP A 88 91.81 -33.46 1.66
C ASP A 88 91.27 -34.83 1.27
N LEU A 89 92.11 -35.69 0.70
CA LEU A 89 91.82 -37.11 0.50
C LEU A 89 92.92 -37.93 1.15
N GLU A 90 92.52 -38.89 1.98
CA GLU A 90 93.43 -39.79 2.69
C GLU A 90 93.10 -41.25 2.33
N THR A 91 94.13 -42.03 2.01
CA THR A 91 93.98 -43.47 1.74
C THR A 91 95.16 -44.24 2.30
N VAL A 92 94.94 -45.51 2.64
CA VAL A 92 95.99 -46.41 3.16
C VAL A 92 96.30 -47.46 2.11
N VAL A 93 97.52 -47.44 1.58
CA VAL A 93 98.01 -48.41 0.60
C VAL A 93 99.32 -49.00 1.11
N PHE A 94 99.43 -50.34 1.17
CA PHE A 94 100.61 -51.04 1.69
C PHE A 94 101.07 -50.58 3.10
N ASN A 95 100.12 -50.42 4.04
CA ASN A 95 100.36 -49.91 5.41
C ASN A 95 100.99 -48.49 5.46
N LYS A 96 100.80 -47.69 4.40
CA LYS A 96 101.19 -46.30 4.37
C LYS A 96 100.01 -45.40 4.06
N THR A 97 99.88 -44.35 4.86
CA THR A 97 98.94 -43.27 4.62
C THR A 97 99.46 -42.35 3.52
N ILE A 98 98.65 -42.19 2.47
CA ILE A 98 98.87 -41.23 1.40
C ILE A 98 97.83 -40.14 1.55
N LYS A 99 98.28 -38.89 1.64
CA LYS A 99 97.44 -37.71 1.77
C LYS A 99 97.56 -36.86 0.51
N LEU A 100 96.43 -36.56 -0.10
CA LEU A 100 96.29 -35.56 -1.16
C LEU A 100 95.67 -34.32 -0.55
N HIS A 101 96.30 -33.17 -0.78
CA HIS A 101 95.78 -31.87 -0.39
C HIS A 101 95.41 -31.08 -1.64
N PHE A 102 94.29 -30.35 -1.58
CA PHE A 102 93.79 -29.49 -2.64
C PHE A 102 93.89 -28.03 -2.22
N ASP A 103 94.64 -27.25 -2.99
CA ASP A 103 94.72 -25.80 -2.88
C ASP A 103 94.01 -25.11 -4.03
N PHE A 104 93.62 -23.86 -3.82
CA PHE A 104 92.87 -23.06 -4.77
C PHE A 104 93.58 -21.73 -5.00
N GLU A 105 93.83 -21.39 -6.26
CA GLU A 105 94.31 -20.08 -6.68
C GLU A 105 93.23 -19.39 -7.52
N PHE A 106 92.86 -18.16 -7.17
CA PHE A 106 91.87 -17.36 -7.89
C PHE A 106 92.56 -16.26 -8.69
N SER A 107 92.11 -16.06 -9.93
CA SER A 107 92.66 -15.06 -10.87
C SER A 107 91.58 -14.61 -11.85
N GLY A 108 91.78 -13.52 -12.59
CA GLY A 108 90.80 -13.03 -13.55
C GLY A 108 90.84 -11.50 -13.66
N ASP A 109 89.65 -10.90 -13.80
CA ASP A 109 89.47 -9.46 -13.84
C ASP A 109 89.85 -8.80 -12.48
N THR A 110 89.94 -7.46 -12.46
CA THR A 110 90.28 -6.71 -11.23
C THR A 110 89.28 -7.04 -10.11
N GLY A 111 89.78 -7.54 -8.97
CA GLY A 111 88.95 -8.03 -7.84
C GLY A 111 88.81 -9.56 -7.77
N ALA A 112 89.17 -10.30 -8.83
CA ALA A 112 88.98 -11.75 -8.90
C ALA A 112 89.80 -12.57 -7.89
N THR A 113 90.87 -12.04 -7.31
CA THR A 113 91.70 -12.76 -6.33
C THR A 113 91.01 -12.97 -4.99
N ASN A 114 90.04 -12.10 -4.66
CA ASN A 114 89.27 -12.15 -3.41
C ASN A 114 87.81 -12.54 -3.65
N ALA A 115 87.44 -12.87 -4.90
CA ALA A 115 86.06 -13.07 -5.31
C ALA A 115 85.37 -14.30 -4.69
N PHE A 116 86.14 -15.17 -4.03
CA PHE A 116 85.64 -16.38 -3.39
C PHE A 116 86.14 -16.51 -1.97
N HIS A 117 85.24 -16.90 -1.08
CA HIS A 117 85.56 -17.32 0.27
C HIS A 117 85.61 -18.85 0.34
N VAL A 118 86.60 -19.42 1.03
CA VAL A 118 86.81 -20.89 1.10
C VAL A 118 86.64 -21.38 2.53
N ILE A 119 85.75 -22.35 2.71
CA ILE A 119 85.39 -22.90 4.01
C ILE A 119 85.57 -24.42 3.97
N ASP A 120 86.32 -24.98 4.92
CA ASP A 120 86.50 -26.43 5.01
C ASP A 120 85.27 -27.08 5.68
N VAL A 121 84.72 -28.13 5.07
CA VAL A 121 83.53 -28.84 5.57
C VAL A 121 83.68 -30.37 5.53
N THR A 122 82.86 -31.05 6.30
CA THR A 122 82.72 -32.51 6.30
C THR A 122 81.44 -32.94 5.57
N GLU A 123 81.30 -34.24 5.25
CA GLU A 123 80.10 -34.73 4.56
C GLU A 123 78.82 -34.56 5.41
N SER A 124 78.93 -34.62 6.75
CA SER A 124 77.78 -34.39 7.66
C SER A 124 77.29 -32.95 7.67
N ASP A 125 78.08 -32.01 7.14
CA ASP A 125 77.73 -30.59 7.05
C ASP A 125 76.94 -30.28 5.76
N LEU A 126 76.78 -31.25 4.85
CA LEU A 126 76.11 -31.10 3.55
C LEU A 126 74.72 -31.78 3.56
N PRO A 127 73.82 -31.45 2.61
CA PRO A 127 72.49 -32.06 2.53
C PRO A 127 72.53 -33.60 2.48
N ASP A 128 71.57 -34.27 3.11
CA ASP A 128 71.53 -35.75 3.28
C ASP A 128 71.60 -36.55 1.96
N ASN A 129 71.25 -35.91 0.83
CA ASN A 129 71.29 -36.48 -0.51
C ASN A 129 72.64 -36.29 -1.23
N PHE A 130 73.60 -35.55 -0.66
CA PHE A 130 74.93 -35.39 -1.22
C PHE A 130 75.80 -36.62 -0.93
N ARG A 131 76.43 -37.17 -1.98
CA ARG A 131 77.45 -38.23 -1.87
C ARG A 131 78.62 -37.89 -2.77
N PHE A 132 79.80 -37.76 -2.19
CA PHE A 132 81.02 -37.64 -2.98
C PHE A 132 81.34 -39.03 -3.57
N ASP A 133 81.28 -39.16 -4.90
CA ASP A 133 81.46 -40.47 -5.56
C ASP A 133 82.90 -40.98 -5.44
N THR A 134 83.13 -41.85 -4.46
CA THR A 134 84.41 -42.52 -4.27
C THR A 134 84.55 -43.83 -5.06
N SER A 135 83.54 -44.25 -5.83
CA SER A 135 83.51 -45.56 -6.51
C SER A 135 84.55 -45.69 -7.62
N THR A 136 85.00 -44.55 -8.15
CA THR A 136 86.01 -44.46 -9.21
C THR A 136 87.44 -44.64 -8.68
N PHE A 137 87.64 -44.66 -7.36
CA PHE A 137 88.96 -44.87 -6.76
C PHE A 137 89.30 -46.34 -6.61
N PRO A 138 90.55 -46.74 -6.95
CA PRO A 138 90.99 -48.13 -6.84
C PRO A 138 91.25 -48.58 -5.38
N VAL A 139 91.08 -47.69 -4.40
CA VAL A 139 91.35 -47.89 -2.97
C VAL A 139 90.32 -47.14 -2.13
N PRO A 140 90.00 -47.60 -0.90
CA PRO A 140 89.15 -46.84 0.02
C PRO A 140 89.76 -45.47 0.34
N ILE A 141 88.95 -44.42 0.32
CA ILE A 141 89.36 -43.04 0.58
C ILE A 141 88.50 -42.45 1.68
N THR A 142 89.12 -41.77 2.64
CA THR A 142 88.47 -40.82 3.55
C THR A 142 88.72 -39.41 3.04
N TYR A 143 87.76 -38.50 3.19
CA TYR A 143 87.85 -37.17 2.59
C TYR A 143 87.35 -36.04 3.48
N LYS A 144 87.85 -34.84 3.20
CA LYS A 144 87.28 -33.55 3.59
C LYS A 144 86.96 -32.76 2.33
N LEU A 145 85.97 -31.89 2.42
CA LEU A 145 85.51 -31.05 1.31
C LEU A 145 85.75 -29.57 1.67
N ALA A 146 85.66 -28.72 0.66
CA ALA A 146 85.65 -27.28 0.79
C ALA A 146 84.43 -26.72 0.08
N LEU A 147 83.76 -25.78 0.72
CA LEU A 147 82.78 -24.87 0.13
C LEU A 147 83.51 -23.63 -0.37
N ILE A 148 83.27 -23.29 -1.63
CA ILE A 148 83.81 -22.09 -2.27
C ILE A 148 82.62 -21.20 -2.60
N VAL A 149 82.49 -20.10 -1.87
CA VAL A 149 81.34 -19.20 -1.91
C VAL A 149 81.71 -17.93 -2.67
N PRO A 150 80.98 -17.55 -3.75
CA PRO A 150 81.23 -16.31 -4.45
C PRO A 150 80.79 -15.12 -3.61
N VAL A 151 81.74 -14.30 -3.18
CA VAL A 151 81.51 -13.10 -2.35
C VAL A 151 81.91 -11.81 -3.07
N GLY A 152 82.64 -11.89 -4.18
CA GLY A 152 83.12 -10.71 -4.90
C GLY A 152 84.07 -9.87 -4.05
N ASN A 153 83.75 -8.59 -3.86
CA ASN A 153 84.48 -7.68 -2.98
C ASN A 153 83.84 -7.54 -1.60
N SER A 154 82.84 -8.37 -1.27
CA SER A 154 82.13 -8.32 0.00
C SER A 154 82.96 -8.91 1.15
N GLU A 155 82.99 -8.21 2.28
CA GLU A 155 83.69 -8.62 3.51
C GLU A 155 82.77 -9.40 4.48
N ILE A 156 81.51 -9.69 4.09
CA ILE A 156 80.52 -10.28 5.02
C ILE A 156 80.93 -11.64 5.58
N PHE A 157 81.85 -12.36 4.91
CA PHE A 157 82.32 -13.68 5.32
C PHE A 157 83.77 -13.68 5.84
N ASP A 158 84.38 -12.53 6.07
CA ASP A 158 85.78 -12.44 6.52
C ASP A 158 86.04 -13.21 7.84
N ASP A 159 85.06 -13.23 8.75
CA ASP A 159 85.13 -13.94 10.03
C ASP A 159 84.48 -15.35 10.01
N VAL A 160 84.02 -15.81 8.84
CA VAL A 160 83.32 -17.10 8.70
C VAL A 160 84.29 -18.22 8.41
N THR A 161 84.31 -19.25 9.25
CA THR A 161 85.26 -20.37 9.18
C THR A 161 84.61 -21.75 9.04
N ASN A 162 83.29 -21.84 9.19
CA ASN A 162 82.52 -23.08 9.06
C ASN A 162 81.09 -22.81 8.54
N ILE A 163 80.36 -23.87 8.17
CA ILE A 163 79.06 -23.75 7.53
C ILE A 163 77.96 -23.16 8.44
N GLU A 164 78.01 -23.43 9.75
CA GLU A 164 76.99 -22.94 10.69
C GLU A 164 77.13 -21.42 10.85
N GLN A 165 78.35 -20.90 10.82
CA GLN A 165 78.60 -19.45 10.80
C GLN A 165 78.10 -18.79 9.51
N ILE A 166 78.09 -19.48 8.36
CA ILE A 166 77.44 -18.94 7.14
C ILE A 166 75.96 -18.72 7.41
N LYS A 167 75.27 -19.71 7.99
CA LYS A 167 73.84 -19.60 8.31
C LYS A 167 73.58 -18.45 9.28
N THR A 168 74.35 -18.38 10.37
CA THR A 168 74.24 -17.29 11.35
C THR A 168 74.47 -15.93 10.71
N VAL A 169 75.51 -15.75 9.89
CA VAL A 169 75.76 -14.47 9.21
C VAL A 169 74.63 -14.15 8.23
N LEU A 170 74.14 -15.11 7.45
CA LEU A 170 73.01 -14.88 6.54
C LEU A 170 71.68 -14.59 7.26
N GLU A 171 71.48 -15.10 8.48
CA GLU A 171 70.28 -14.87 9.30
C GLU A 171 70.35 -13.58 10.12
N GLU A 172 71.53 -13.23 10.65
CA GLU A 172 71.72 -12.08 11.56
C GLU A 172 72.14 -10.80 10.83
N THR A 173 72.70 -10.88 9.62
CA THR A 173 73.06 -9.70 8.82
C THR A 173 71.79 -9.01 8.31
N PRO A 174 71.64 -7.69 8.51
CA PRO A 174 70.51 -6.94 7.95
C PRO A 174 70.36 -7.20 6.45
N ARG A 175 69.13 -7.43 6.00
CA ARG A 175 68.87 -7.83 4.61
C ARG A 175 69.31 -6.77 3.59
N SER A 176 69.31 -5.49 3.98
CA SER A 176 69.87 -4.39 3.18
C SER A 176 71.38 -4.55 2.94
N GLU A 177 72.14 -4.95 3.96
CA GLU A 177 73.58 -5.20 3.85
C GLU A 177 73.85 -6.45 3.00
N LEU A 178 72.99 -7.47 3.06
CA LEU A 178 73.05 -8.64 2.16
C LEU A 178 72.77 -8.27 0.70
N VAL A 179 71.84 -7.35 0.44
CA VAL A 179 71.55 -6.82 -0.92
C VAL A 179 72.73 -6.00 -1.45
N GLU A 180 73.36 -5.16 -0.62
CA GLU A 180 74.59 -4.44 -1.00
C GLU A 180 75.74 -5.40 -1.29
N ALA A 181 75.89 -6.47 -0.51
CA ALA A 181 76.91 -7.50 -0.69
C ALA A 181 76.77 -8.29 -2.00
N VAL A 182 75.60 -8.29 -2.66
CA VAL A 182 75.33 -9.06 -3.88
C VAL A 182 75.04 -8.17 -5.10
N ASP A 183 74.69 -6.90 -4.90
CA ASP A 183 74.55 -5.90 -5.96
C ASP A 183 75.93 -5.38 -6.41
N GLN A 184 76.72 -6.31 -6.93
CA GLN A 184 78.04 -6.06 -7.50
C GLN A 184 78.00 -6.24 -9.02
N GLU A 185 78.86 -5.51 -9.72
CA GLU A 185 79.05 -5.67 -11.16
C GLU A 185 79.48 -7.12 -11.50
N PRO A 186 79.08 -7.64 -12.68
CA PRO A 186 79.49 -8.97 -13.11
C PRO A 186 81.02 -9.11 -13.18
N LEU A 187 81.54 -10.27 -12.73
CA LEU A 187 82.98 -10.50 -12.63
C LEU A 187 83.39 -11.84 -13.23
N ASN A 188 84.29 -11.81 -14.21
CA ASN A 188 84.87 -13.04 -14.76
C ASN A 188 86.03 -13.53 -13.89
N THR A 189 85.94 -14.78 -13.44
CA THR A 189 86.92 -15.38 -12.54
C THR A 189 87.44 -16.71 -13.07
N THR A 190 88.66 -17.07 -12.68
CA THR A 190 89.33 -18.34 -12.97
C THR A 190 89.81 -18.94 -11.67
N MET A 191 89.28 -20.11 -11.33
CA MET A 191 89.71 -20.91 -10.20
C MET A 191 90.65 -22.02 -10.68
N LYS A 192 91.88 -21.99 -10.21
CA LYS A 192 92.85 -23.06 -10.44
C LYS A 192 92.87 -23.98 -9.22
N VAL A 193 92.39 -25.20 -9.40
CA VAL A 193 92.44 -26.27 -8.39
C VAL A 193 93.78 -26.98 -8.51
N ILE A 194 94.51 -27.12 -7.41
CA ILE A 194 95.86 -27.69 -7.35
C ILE A 194 95.85 -28.88 -6.38
N ALA A 195 95.95 -30.09 -6.90
CA ALA A 195 96.11 -31.29 -6.09
C ALA A 195 97.58 -31.60 -5.85
N SER A 196 97.98 -31.84 -4.61
CA SER A 196 99.37 -32.17 -4.23
C SER A 196 99.47 -33.40 -3.33
N SER A 197 100.49 -34.24 -3.55
CA SER A 197 100.81 -35.41 -2.72
C SER A 197 102.28 -35.78 -2.85
N GLY A 198 103.00 -35.98 -1.74
CA GLY A 198 104.37 -36.53 -1.74
C GLY A 198 105.40 -35.73 -2.55
N GLY A 199 105.18 -34.42 -2.76
CA GLY A 199 106.03 -33.53 -3.58
C GLY A 199 105.73 -33.57 -5.09
N LYS A 200 104.59 -34.12 -5.50
CA LYS A 200 104.02 -34.01 -6.85
C LYS A 200 102.76 -33.15 -6.79
N SER A 201 102.55 -32.30 -7.79
CA SER A 201 101.32 -31.52 -7.95
C SER A 201 100.80 -31.57 -9.39
N LYS A 202 99.48 -31.43 -9.54
CA LYS A 202 98.77 -31.22 -10.82
C LYS A 202 97.71 -30.17 -10.60
N SER A 203 97.50 -29.30 -11.58
CA SER A 203 96.49 -28.24 -11.51
C SER A 203 95.53 -28.28 -12.70
N LYS A 204 94.30 -27.82 -12.49
CA LYS A 204 93.27 -27.66 -13.53
C LYS A 204 92.53 -26.33 -13.30
N ASN A 205 92.32 -25.58 -14.38
CA ASN A 205 91.58 -24.32 -14.34
C ASN A 205 90.10 -24.55 -14.59
N PHE A 206 89.28 -23.75 -13.91
CA PHE A 206 87.85 -23.63 -14.09
C PHE A 206 87.47 -22.17 -14.21
N TYR A 207 86.55 -21.86 -15.11
CA TYR A 207 86.22 -20.48 -15.50
C TYR A 207 84.78 -20.17 -15.12
N PHE A 208 84.55 -19.09 -14.38
CA PHE A 208 83.22 -18.69 -13.94
C PHE A 208 82.91 -17.24 -14.35
N ASN A 209 81.62 -16.94 -14.42
CA ASN A 209 81.07 -15.59 -14.49
C ASN A 209 80.22 -15.38 -13.23
N LEU A 210 80.60 -14.41 -12.41
CA LEU A 210 79.88 -14.07 -11.19
C LEU A 210 78.86 -12.97 -11.49
N THR A 211 77.61 -13.17 -11.10
CA THR A 211 76.51 -12.23 -11.38
C THR A 211 75.67 -11.93 -10.14
N LYS A 212 74.95 -10.80 -10.15
CA LYS A 212 74.00 -10.49 -9.09
C LYS A 212 72.74 -11.35 -9.18
N PRO A 213 72.13 -11.75 -8.05
CA PRO A 213 70.85 -12.45 -8.05
C PRO A 213 69.68 -11.51 -8.45
N LEU A 214 68.63 -12.06 -9.08
CA LEU A 214 67.41 -11.34 -9.45
C LEU A 214 66.45 -11.19 -8.23
N PHE A 215 66.81 -10.35 -7.26
CA PHE A 215 66.00 -10.17 -6.05
C PHE A 215 64.63 -9.57 -6.32
N GLY A 216 64.52 -8.58 -7.22
CA GLY A 216 63.23 -7.97 -7.59
C GLY A 216 62.23 -9.02 -8.06
N ALA A 217 62.64 -9.94 -8.93
CA ALA A 217 61.79 -11.04 -9.41
C ALA A 217 61.34 -11.99 -8.28
N MET A 218 62.20 -12.29 -7.31
CA MET A 218 61.85 -13.12 -6.15
C MET A 218 60.84 -12.41 -5.23
N VAL A 219 61.04 -11.12 -4.96
CA VAL A 219 60.09 -10.32 -4.15
C VAL A 219 58.74 -10.23 -4.85
N LEU A 220 58.73 -9.95 -6.15
CA LEU A 220 57.51 -9.90 -6.96
C LEU A 220 56.80 -11.27 -6.95
N GLU A 221 57.53 -12.39 -7.00
CA GLU A 221 56.92 -13.72 -6.89
C GLU A 221 56.17 -13.94 -5.57
N GLU A 222 56.71 -13.48 -4.45
CA GLU A 222 56.04 -13.56 -3.15
C GLU A 222 54.84 -12.61 -3.06
N VAL A 223 54.96 -11.39 -3.59
CA VAL A 223 53.88 -10.40 -3.62
C VAL A 223 52.68 -10.93 -4.42
N PHE A 224 52.91 -11.54 -5.58
CA PHE A 224 51.84 -12.11 -6.42
C PHE A 224 51.23 -13.40 -5.86
N LYS A 225 51.91 -14.08 -4.94
CA LYS A 225 51.36 -15.21 -4.16
C LYS A 225 50.61 -14.75 -2.90
N SER A 226 50.70 -13.47 -2.55
CA SER A 226 50.16 -12.96 -1.31
C SER A 226 48.65 -12.71 -1.37
N GLY A 227 47.95 -13.09 -0.30
CA GLY A 227 46.52 -12.83 -0.11
C GLY A 227 46.16 -11.36 0.12
N TYR A 228 47.12 -10.44 0.27
CA TYR A 228 46.83 -9.00 0.43
C TYR A 228 46.84 -8.21 -0.89
N LEU A 229 47.18 -8.84 -2.03
CA LEU A 229 47.29 -8.14 -3.33
C LEU A 229 45.95 -7.56 -3.80
N ILE A 230 44.86 -8.29 -3.57
CA ILE A 230 43.50 -7.88 -3.91
C ILE A 230 42.60 -8.16 -2.71
N ASN A 231 41.97 -7.11 -2.19
CA ASN A 231 40.95 -7.20 -1.16
C ASN A 231 39.61 -6.66 -1.67
N LEU A 232 38.50 -7.09 -1.07
CA LEU A 232 37.18 -6.55 -1.35
C LEU A 232 36.74 -5.62 -0.23
N TYR A 233 36.47 -4.37 -0.56
CA TYR A 233 35.76 -3.45 0.33
C TYR A 233 34.27 -3.58 0.05
N ARG A 234 33.56 -4.25 0.95
CA ARG A 234 32.13 -4.53 0.84
C ARG A 234 31.31 -3.55 1.67
N ILE A 235 30.41 -2.84 1.00
CA ILE A 235 29.34 -2.04 1.57
C ILE A 235 28.16 -2.97 1.85
N SER A 236 27.78 -3.07 3.13
CA SER A 236 26.65 -3.89 3.59
C SER A 236 25.39 -3.03 3.67
N GLY A 237 24.67 -2.95 2.54
CA GLY A 237 23.37 -2.30 2.42
C GLY A 237 23.39 -0.76 2.41
N PHE A 238 22.30 -0.18 1.91
CA PHE A 238 22.03 1.27 1.94
C PHE A 238 21.03 1.58 3.06
N ASN A 239 21.46 1.59 4.32
CA ASN A 239 20.56 1.95 5.41
C ASN A 239 20.37 3.47 5.49
N GLN A 240 19.25 3.95 4.95
CA GLN A 240 18.89 5.36 4.94
C GLN A 240 18.38 5.89 6.31
N ASP A 241 17.98 5.03 7.25
CA ASP A 241 17.32 5.47 8.51
C ASP A 241 18.31 5.98 9.56
N ASN A 242 19.50 5.40 9.60
CA ASN A 242 20.52 5.70 10.62
C ASN A 242 21.79 6.33 10.02
N ASN A 243 21.83 6.59 8.71
CA ASN A 243 23.00 7.12 8.01
C ASN A 243 24.27 6.24 8.17
N GLU A 244 24.10 4.97 8.53
CA GLU A 244 25.21 4.04 8.76
C GLU A 244 25.30 3.06 7.60
N ILE A 245 26.38 3.15 6.84
CA ILE A 245 26.79 2.11 5.91
C ILE A 245 27.93 1.33 6.59
N GLN A 246 27.63 0.10 7.00
CA GLN A 246 28.66 -0.82 7.47
C GLN A 246 29.52 -1.24 6.28
N SER A 247 30.83 -1.14 6.44
CA SER A 247 31.78 -1.50 5.40
C SER A 247 32.87 -2.36 5.97
N ASN A 248 33.11 -3.49 5.34
CA ASN A 248 34.04 -4.51 5.80
C ASN A 248 35.07 -4.77 4.70
N ILE A 249 36.32 -4.96 5.08
CA ILE A 249 37.35 -5.44 4.17
C ILE A 249 37.38 -6.97 4.28
N GLU A 250 37.24 -7.65 3.14
CA GLU A 250 37.30 -9.09 3.04
C GLU A 250 38.54 -9.50 2.24
N ASN A 251 39.37 -10.34 2.86
CA ASN A 251 40.57 -10.91 2.23
C ASN A 251 40.19 -12.12 1.39
N LEU A 252 40.70 -12.17 0.17
CA LEU A 252 40.43 -13.28 -0.74
C LEU A 252 41.22 -14.52 -0.33
N THR A 253 40.55 -15.66 -0.20
CA THR A 253 41.20 -16.96 0.05
C THR A 253 41.99 -17.47 -1.15
N SER A 254 41.60 -17.05 -2.35
CA SER A 254 42.30 -17.33 -3.61
C SER A 254 42.08 -16.19 -4.61
N LEU A 255 43.15 -15.76 -5.26
CA LEU A 255 43.07 -14.73 -6.31
C LEU A 255 42.37 -15.28 -7.57
N PRO A 256 41.53 -14.50 -8.26
CA PRO A 256 40.71 -14.98 -9.37
C PRO A 256 41.48 -14.99 -10.69
N THR A 257 42.42 -15.92 -10.83
CA THR A 257 43.29 -16.04 -12.02
C THR A 257 42.68 -16.84 -13.17
N ASP A 258 41.56 -17.53 -12.95
CA ASP A 258 40.88 -18.35 -13.97
C ASP A 258 39.69 -17.61 -14.59
N SER A 259 39.77 -17.33 -15.89
CA SER A 259 38.68 -16.68 -16.63
C SER A 259 37.40 -17.51 -16.71
N ALA A 260 37.47 -18.83 -16.55
CA ALA A 260 36.30 -19.70 -16.52
C ALA A 260 35.55 -19.65 -15.17
N ASN A 261 36.19 -19.11 -14.12
CA ASN A 261 35.61 -18.97 -12.80
C ASN A 261 35.90 -17.57 -12.22
N PRO A 262 35.35 -16.50 -12.82
CA PRO A 262 35.58 -15.14 -12.38
C PRO A 262 34.97 -14.88 -11.00
N LEU A 263 35.57 -13.97 -10.23
CA LEU A 263 35.03 -13.56 -8.94
C LEU A 263 33.81 -12.65 -9.13
N ASN A 264 32.69 -12.99 -8.49
CA ASN A 264 31.46 -12.22 -8.57
C ASN A 264 31.53 -10.94 -7.72
N LEU A 265 31.12 -9.83 -8.32
CA LEU A 265 30.97 -8.51 -7.68
C LEU A 265 29.58 -7.95 -7.97
N SER A 266 29.11 -7.06 -7.11
CA SER A 266 27.84 -6.35 -7.23
C SER A 266 28.06 -4.86 -7.44
N TYR A 267 27.25 -4.25 -8.31
CA TYR A 267 27.24 -2.79 -8.51
C TYR A 267 27.01 -2.07 -7.18
N PHE A 268 27.75 -0.97 -6.96
CA PHE A 268 27.69 -0.08 -5.80
C PHE A 268 28.07 -0.69 -4.43
N LEU A 269 28.00 -2.01 -4.28
CA LEU A 269 28.23 -2.71 -3.00
C LEU A 269 29.67 -3.21 -2.84
N ASP A 270 30.32 -3.65 -3.91
CA ASP A 270 31.68 -4.17 -3.83
C ASP A 270 32.69 -3.17 -4.42
N SER A 271 33.88 -3.05 -3.83
CA SER A 271 35.00 -2.33 -4.45
C SER A 271 36.27 -3.18 -4.37
N ILE A 272 37.00 -3.25 -5.49
CA ILE A 272 38.29 -3.92 -5.54
C ILE A 272 39.34 -2.97 -4.97
N ALA A 273 40.05 -3.38 -3.92
CA ALA A 273 41.13 -2.61 -3.29
C ALA A 273 42.50 -3.27 -3.58
N ILE A 274 43.38 -2.53 -4.26
CA ILE A 274 44.72 -2.98 -4.65
C ILE A 274 45.75 -1.97 -4.13
N PRO A 275 46.81 -2.38 -3.42
CA PRO A 275 47.85 -1.45 -2.96
C PRO A 275 48.44 -0.63 -4.10
N LYS A 276 48.73 0.65 -3.87
CA LYS A 276 49.45 1.52 -4.82
C LYS A 276 50.95 1.46 -4.59
N THR A 277 51.35 1.43 -3.33
CA THR A 277 52.74 1.23 -2.91
C THR A 277 52.75 0.48 -1.59
N VAL A 278 53.67 -0.48 -1.48
CA VAL A 278 53.91 -1.23 -0.26
C VAL A 278 55.39 -1.14 0.07
N THR A 279 55.71 -0.62 1.25
CA THR A 279 57.08 -0.65 1.77
C THR A 279 57.31 -1.98 2.49
N LEU A 280 58.13 -2.83 1.90
CA LEU A 280 58.55 -4.08 2.52
C LEU A 280 59.74 -3.81 3.45
N LYS A 281 59.63 -4.24 4.69
CA LYS A 281 60.68 -4.11 5.70
C LYS A 281 61.97 -4.73 5.16
N ASP A 282 63.04 -3.93 5.13
CA ASP A 282 64.39 -4.32 4.68
C ASP A 282 64.52 -4.72 3.19
N LEU A 283 63.48 -4.53 2.35
CA LEU A 283 63.43 -4.88 0.93
C LEU A 283 62.98 -3.73 0.01
N GLY A 284 62.61 -2.56 0.55
CA GLY A 284 62.25 -1.38 -0.25
C GLY A 284 60.80 -1.36 -0.73
N ASP A 285 60.49 -0.41 -1.61
CA ASP A 285 59.12 -0.16 -2.06
C ASP A 285 58.76 -1.02 -3.27
N VAL A 286 57.57 -1.62 -3.22
CA VAL A 286 56.89 -2.23 -4.37
C VAL A 286 55.80 -1.28 -4.81
N THR A 287 55.86 -0.82 -6.06
CA THR A 287 54.82 0.03 -6.65
C THR A 287 53.92 -0.79 -7.55
N PHE A 288 52.62 -0.48 -7.55
CA PHE A 288 51.63 -1.19 -8.35
C PHE A 288 50.91 -0.22 -9.28
N GLU A 289 50.78 -0.62 -10.53
CA GLU A 289 49.93 0.01 -11.52
C GLU A 289 48.75 -0.90 -11.83
N VAL A 290 47.56 -0.32 -11.91
CA VAL A 290 46.31 -1.06 -12.13
C VAL A 290 45.64 -0.56 -13.39
N THR A 291 45.31 -1.48 -14.28
CA THR A 291 44.50 -1.21 -15.48
C THR A 291 43.35 -2.21 -15.57
N THR A 292 42.28 -1.82 -16.24
CA THR A 292 41.15 -2.71 -16.54
C THR A 292 40.73 -2.52 -17.99
N ASN A 293 40.14 -3.56 -18.59
CA ASN A 293 39.61 -3.51 -19.94
C ASN A 293 38.28 -2.74 -20.05
N TYR A 294 37.66 -2.37 -18.91
CA TYR A 294 36.41 -1.60 -18.86
C TYR A 294 36.47 -0.43 -17.86
N PRO A 295 37.42 0.53 -18.02
CA PRO A 295 37.62 1.61 -17.05
C PRO A 295 36.41 2.55 -16.95
N GLU A 296 35.54 2.60 -17.96
CA GLU A 296 34.32 3.39 -17.98
C GLU A 296 33.28 2.96 -16.94
N LEU A 297 33.27 1.69 -16.54
CA LEU A 297 32.31 1.11 -15.60
C LEU A 297 32.63 1.41 -14.12
N PHE A 298 33.85 1.88 -13.85
CA PHE A 298 34.35 2.04 -12.49
C PHE A 298 34.50 3.51 -12.11
N PHE A 299 34.11 3.79 -10.88
CA PHE A 299 34.67 4.91 -10.14
C PHE A 299 36.04 4.47 -9.61
N ILE A 300 37.08 5.18 -10.06
CA ILE A 300 38.47 4.94 -9.64
C ILE A 300 38.79 5.99 -8.59
N GLY A 301 39.02 5.53 -7.37
CA GLY A 301 39.36 6.35 -6.22
C GLY A 301 40.60 5.86 -5.49
N GLU A 302 40.89 6.51 -4.37
CA GLU A 302 41.90 6.08 -3.42
C GLU A 302 41.29 5.98 -2.02
N MET A 303 41.85 5.09 -1.20
CA MET A 303 41.62 5.05 0.24
C MET A 303 42.94 4.79 0.97
N SER A 304 43.09 5.36 2.16
CA SER A 304 44.24 5.11 3.03
C SER A 304 43.78 4.29 4.23
N LYS A 305 44.42 3.16 4.49
CA LYS A 305 44.09 2.28 5.62
C LYS A 305 45.35 1.77 6.32
N PRO A 306 45.31 1.55 7.65
CA PRO A 306 46.37 0.84 8.35
C PRO A 306 46.54 -0.56 7.76
N ILE A 307 47.78 -1.04 7.63
CA ILE A 307 48.05 -2.38 7.07
C ILE A 307 47.38 -3.49 7.90
N GLU A 308 47.18 -3.26 9.19
CA GLU A 308 46.53 -4.21 10.11
C GLU A 308 45.05 -4.44 9.79
N GLU A 309 44.37 -3.46 9.14
CA GLU A 309 43.00 -3.63 8.64
C GLU A 309 42.95 -4.46 7.35
N LEU A 310 44.02 -4.46 6.56
CA LEU A 310 44.13 -5.19 5.29
C LEU A 310 44.69 -6.60 5.49
N ASN A 311 45.62 -6.80 6.43
CA ASN A 311 46.20 -8.10 6.73
C ASN A 311 46.60 -8.20 8.22
N PRO A 312 45.66 -8.60 9.10
CA PRO A 312 45.91 -8.71 10.54
C PRO A 312 46.89 -9.87 10.81
N GLY A 313 48.17 -9.54 10.96
CA GLY A 313 49.26 -10.50 11.15
C GLY A 313 50.50 -10.25 10.28
N ASN A 314 50.49 -9.21 9.44
CA ASN A 314 51.62 -8.89 8.58
C ASN A 314 52.73 -8.15 9.35
N GLU A 315 53.85 -8.83 9.61
CA GLU A 315 55.05 -8.23 10.23
C GLU A 315 56.06 -7.68 9.21
N LEU A 316 55.82 -7.89 7.90
CA LEU A 316 56.74 -7.62 6.80
C LEU A 316 56.50 -6.26 6.11
N ILE A 317 55.37 -5.61 6.37
CA ILE A 317 55.00 -4.31 5.80
C ILE A 317 54.90 -3.28 6.92
N THR A 318 55.39 -2.07 6.69
CA THR A 318 55.36 -0.98 7.69
C THR A 318 54.57 0.22 7.19
N GLY A 319 53.61 0.72 7.99
CA GLY A 319 52.90 1.99 7.76
C GLY A 319 51.50 1.86 7.15
N ASP A 320 50.85 3.00 6.93
CA ASP A 320 49.56 3.10 6.24
C ASP A 320 49.73 2.76 4.76
N VAL A 321 48.82 1.96 4.21
CA VAL A 321 48.81 1.60 2.78
C VAL A 321 47.78 2.45 2.05
N VAL A 322 48.23 3.15 1.02
CA VAL A 322 47.34 3.76 0.03
C VAL A 322 46.98 2.70 -0.98
N VAL A 323 45.68 2.49 -1.20
CA VAL A 323 45.17 1.51 -2.17
C VAL A 323 44.36 2.21 -3.27
N HIS A 324 44.53 1.72 -4.50
CA HIS A 324 43.61 1.96 -5.61
C HIS A 324 42.31 1.21 -5.38
N THR A 325 41.20 1.90 -5.60
CA THR A 325 39.87 1.33 -5.44
C THR A 325 39.10 1.40 -6.74
N LEU A 326 38.57 0.26 -7.19
CA LEU A 326 37.71 0.17 -8.36
C LEU A 326 36.31 -0.21 -7.89
N THR A 327 35.42 0.77 -7.81
CA THR A 327 34.01 0.57 -7.46
C THR A 327 33.17 0.51 -8.73
N PRO A 328 32.49 -0.61 -9.03
CA PRO A 328 31.61 -0.72 -10.18
C PRO A 328 30.36 0.12 -9.96
N VAL A 329 30.22 1.16 -10.78
CA VAL A 329 29.06 2.09 -10.78
C VAL A 329 28.37 2.13 -12.14
N GLY A 330 28.94 1.46 -13.16
CA GLY A 330 28.40 1.38 -14.50
C GLY A 330 28.19 2.77 -15.12
N THR A 331 27.06 2.93 -15.81
CA THR A 331 26.64 4.20 -16.39
C THR A 331 26.32 5.30 -15.36
N TYR A 332 26.18 5.00 -14.07
CA TYR A 332 25.98 6.02 -13.03
C TYR A 332 27.21 6.90 -12.83
N ARG A 333 28.37 6.50 -13.36
CA ARG A 333 29.62 7.26 -13.27
C ARG A 333 29.48 8.73 -13.69
N SER A 334 28.65 9.03 -14.70
CA SER A 334 28.44 10.40 -15.17
C SER A 334 27.68 11.28 -14.19
N GLU A 335 26.92 10.69 -13.28
CA GLU A 335 26.11 11.38 -12.28
C GLU A 335 26.89 11.66 -10.98
N ILE A 336 28.07 11.05 -10.82
CA ILE A 336 28.93 11.26 -9.65
C ILE A 336 29.59 12.65 -9.76
N PRO A 337 29.39 13.55 -8.78
CA PRO A 337 30.00 14.87 -8.81
C PRO A 337 31.52 14.79 -8.83
N SER A 338 32.17 15.67 -9.60
CA SER A 338 33.64 15.74 -9.66
C SER A 338 34.33 16.06 -8.31
N SER A 339 33.57 16.50 -7.31
CA SER A 339 34.05 16.69 -5.93
C SER A 339 34.19 15.40 -5.14
N VAL A 340 33.69 14.28 -5.66
CA VAL A 340 33.82 12.94 -5.07
C VAL A 340 35.04 12.27 -5.69
N ASP A 341 36.12 12.12 -4.92
CA ASP A 341 37.43 11.62 -5.37
C ASP A 341 37.96 10.42 -4.56
N THR A 342 37.28 10.05 -3.47
CA THR A 342 37.61 8.91 -2.60
C THR A 342 36.42 7.94 -2.51
N VAL A 343 36.68 6.68 -2.13
CA VAL A 343 35.61 5.69 -1.92
C VAL A 343 34.67 6.10 -0.79
N ASP A 344 35.20 6.67 0.29
CA ASP A 344 34.37 7.14 1.38
C ASP A 344 33.52 8.36 0.95
N GLY A 345 34.06 9.22 0.09
CA GLY A 345 33.27 10.28 -0.56
C GLY A 345 32.16 9.72 -1.48
N LEU A 346 32.43 8.65 -2.23
CA LEU A 346 31.44 7.98 -3.06
C LEU A 346 30.35 7.35 -2.20
N LYS A 347 30.75 6.69 -1.11
CA LYS A 347 29.85 6.12 -0.11
C LYS A 347 28.94 7.18 0.49
N ASP A 348 29.46 8.35 0.85
CA ASP A 348 28.67 9.45 1.38
C ASP A 348 27.74 10.07 0.33
N HIS A 349 28.17 10.17 -0.93
CA HIS A 349 27.31 10.61 -2.05
C HIS A 349 26.13 9.66 -2.23
N LEU A 350 26.38 8.35 -2.31
CA LEU A 350 25.33 7.34 -2.50
C LEU A 350 24.29 7.31 -1.36
N LYS A 351 24.62 7.78 -0.15
CA LYS A 351 23.63 7.94 0.94
C LYS A 351 22.55 8.98 0.63
N THR A 352 22.87 9.96 -0.20
CA THR A 352 21.97 11.08 -0.51
C THR A 352 21.06 10.81 -1.71
N VAL A 353 21.26 9.68 -2.40
CA VAL A 353 20.58 9.30 -3.62
C VAL A 353 19.49 8.29 -3.28
N ASP A 354 18.30 8.45 -3.86
CA ASP A 354 17.20 7.51 -3.65
C ASP A 354 17.54 6.15 -4.27
N VAL A 355 17.23 5.05 -3.58
CA VAL A 355 17.41 3.68 -4.09
C VAL A 355 16.67 3.50 -5.41
N LYS A 356 15.50 4.15 -5.57
CA LYS A 356 14.76 4.17 -6.84
C LYS A 356 15.58 4.75 -7.99
N GLU A 357 16.41 5.77 -7.75
CA GLU A 357 17.27 6.37 -8.76
C GLU A 357 18.47 5.49 -9.10
N LEU A 358 19.00 4.74 -8.13
CA LEU A 358 20.13 3.82 -8.33
C LEU A 358 19.73 2.51 -9.02
N TYR A 359 18.49 2.04 -8.81
CA TYR A 359 18.03 0.74 -9.29
C TYR A 359 18.24 0.50 -10.80
N PRO A 360 17.88 1.43 -11.71
CA PRO A 360 18.10 1.24 -13.15
C PRO A 360 19.58 1.05 -13.53
N TYR A 361 20.49 1.63 -12.75
CA TYR A 361 21.93 1.50 -12.95
C TYR A 361 22.48 0.21 -12.32
N ALA A 362 21.84 -0.29 -11.26
CA ALA A 362 22.20 -1.54 -10.60
C ALA A 362 21.78 -2.79 -11.40
N THR A 363 20.68 -2.72 -12.14
CA THR A 363 20.12 -3.85 -12.92
C THR A 363 20.66 -3.94 -14.35
N GLN A 364 21.87 -3.45 -14.59
CA GLN A 364 22.52 -3.58 -15.89
C GLN A 364 22.91 -5.03 -16.17
N ALA A 365 23.00 -5.38 -17.46
CA ALA A 365 23.37 -6.74 -17.86
C ALA A 365 24.71 -7.15 -17.24
N SER A 366 24.80 -8.40 -16.81
CA SER A 366 26.03 -8.94 -16.23
C SER A 366 27.19 -8.82 -17.21
N GLN A 367 28.34 -8.37 -16.70
CA GLN A 367 29.52 -8.07 -17.51
C GLN A 367 30.76 -8.71 -16.90
N GLU A 368 31.49 -9.47 -17.71
CA GLU A 368 32.78 -10.03 -17.33
C GLU A 368 33.90 -9.05 -17.71
N PHE A 369 34.83 -8.83 -16.79
CA PHE A 369 35.94 -7.91 -16.98
C PHE A 369 37.21 -8.46 -16.34
N SER A 370 38.34 -7.85 -16.70
CA SER A 370 39.63 -8.20 -16.15
C SER A 370 40.35 -6.98 -15.59
N VAL A 371 41.11 -7.20 -14.53
CA VAL A 371 42.03 -6.23 -13.93
C VAL A 371 43.45 -6.75 -14.12
N THR A 372 44.30 -5.95 -14.73
CA THR A 372 45.72 -6.24 -14.92
C THR A 372 46.51 -5.40 -13.93
N ILE A 373 47.32 -6.08 -13.12
CA ILE A 373 48.16 -5.48 -12.09
C ILE A 373 49.62 -5.65 -12.53
N THR A 374 50.34 -4.54 -12.64
CA THR A 374 51.78 -4.51 -12.89
C THR A 374 52.48 -4.04 -11.63
N ALA A 375 53.37 -4.86 -11.07
CA ALA A 375 54.15 -4.51 -9.90
C ALA A 375 55.64 -4.37 -10.27
N THR A 376 56.28 -3.34 -9.72
CA THR A 376 57.68 -3.00 -9.99
C THR A 376 58.46 -2.97 -8.68
N CYS A 377 59.63 -3.62 -8.65
CA CYS A 377 60.54 -3.65 -7.51
C CYS A 377 62.00 -3.75 -7.98
N PHE A 378 62.87 -2.84 -7.53
CA PHE A 378 64.28 -2.77 -7.96
C PHE A 378 64.53 -2.78 -9.48
N GLY A 379 63.59 -2.23 -10.27
CA GLY A 379 63.67 -2.18 -11.73
C GLY A 379 63.25 -3.47 -12.44
N GLU A 380 62.87 -4.51 -11.70
CA GLU A 380 62.17 -5.69 -12.24
C GLU A 380 60.66 -5.44 -12.25
N GLU A 381 59.96 -5.99 -13.24
CA GLU A 381 58.51 -5.83 -13.40
C GLU A 381 57.84 -7.20 -13.57
N ARG A 382 56.67 -7.37 -12.95
CA ARG A 382 55.79 -8.53 -13.17
C ARG A 382 54.36 -8.07 -13.34
N THR A 383 53.67 -8.68 -14.31
CA THR A 383 52.29 -8.35 -14.65
C THR A 383 51.42 -9.60 -14.60
N GLU A 384 50.27 -9.52 -13.93
CA GLU A 384 49.25 -10.56 -13.90
C GLU A 384 47.85 -10.00 -14.15
N THR A 385 46.95 -10.86 -14.63
CA THR A 385 45.56 -10.51 -14.95
C THR A 385 44.60 -11.36 -14.14
N TYR A 386 43.59 -10.70 -13.57
CA TYR A 386 42.56 -11.28 -12.72
C TYR A 386 41.18 -11.04 -13.30
N TYR A 387 40.27 -11.99 -13.12
CA TYR A 387 38.97 -12.03 -13.79
C TYR A 387 37.80 -11.87 -12.82
N PHE A 388 36.87 -11.00 -13.17
CA PHE A 388 35.73 -10.64 -12.35
C PHE A 388 34.45 -10.65 -13.18
N LYS A 389 33.32 -10.87 -12.52
CA LYS A 389 32.00 -10.82 -13.11
C LYS A 389 31.10 -9.91 -12.30
N LEU A 390 30.57 -8.90 -12.96
CA LEU A 390 29.67 -7.94 -12.36
C LEU A 390 28.22 -8.45 -12.49
N ASN A 391 27.50 -8.48 -11.38
CA ASN A 391 26.12 -8.94 -11.29
C ASN A 391 25.23 -7.86 -10.68
N GLU A 392 23.92 -8.02 -10.90
CA GLU A 392 22.89 -7.24 -10.22
C GLU A 392 23.07 -7.38 -8.69
N PRO A 393 23.06 -6.28 -7.93
CA PRO A 393 23.10 -6.33 -6.48
C PRO A 393 21.78 -6.91 -5.93
N PRO A 394 21.83 -7.72 -4.86
CA PRO A 394 20.61 -8.23 -4.21
C PRO A 394 19.93 -7.11 -3.41
N LEU A 395 19.08 -6.33 -4.07
CA LEU A 395 18.39 -5.15 -3.49
C LEU A 395 17.03 -5.46 -2.85
N ASP A 396 16.65 -6.74 -2.74
CA ASP A 396 15.31 -7.14 -2.29
C ASP A 396 14.96 -6.55 -0.91
N GLN A 397 15.94 -6.44 -0.01
CA GLN A 397 15.74 -5.86 1.33
C GLN A 397 15.52 -4.35 1.27
N GLU A 398 16.35 -3.65 0.51
CA GLU A 398 16.27 -2.19 0.31
C GLU A 398 14.95 -1.80 -0.36
N ILE A 399 14.45 -2.61 -1.30
CA ILE A 399 13.15 -2.40 -1.95
C ILE A 399 12.01 -2.51 -0.94
N VAL A 400 11.96 -3.56 -0.11
CA VAL A 400 10.89 -3.68 0.89
C VAL A 400 10.97 -2.59 1.96
N ASP A 401 12.17 -2.18 2.35
CA ASP A 401 12.39 -1.08 3.30
C ASP A 401 11.98 0.28 2.72
N TYR A 402 12.24 0.54 1.45
CA TYR A 402 11.76 1.74 0.74
C TYR A 402 10.23 1.77 0.68
N VAL A 403 9.62 0.65 0.27
CA VAL A 403 8.18 0.58 0.03
C VAL A 403 7.38 0.72 1.33
N ILE A 404 7.80 0.07 2.41
CA ILE A 404 7.09 0.17 3.70
C ILE A 404 7.16 1.59 4.31
N LYS A 405 8.14 2.40 3.88
CA LYS A 405 8.32 3.80 4.29
C LYS A 405 7.64 4.80 3.35
N SER A 406 7.33 4.40 2.12
CA SER A 406 6.73 5.24 1.09
C SER A 406 5.44 5.92 1.56
N GLU A 407 5.24 7.15 1.10
CA GLU A 407 4.25 8.10 1.60
C GLU A 407 2.77 7.71 1.35
N TYR A 408 2.52 6.60 0.64
CA TYR A 408 1.21 6.28 0.05
C TYR A 408 0.62 4.93 0.52
N MET A 409 1.08 4.41 1.65
CA MET A 409 0.73 3.06 2.10
C MET A 409 -0.72 2.88 2.60
N ILE A 410 -1.37 3.95 3.09
CA ILE A 410 -2.72 3.83 3.66
C ILE A 410 -3.56 4.99 3.14
N ASN A 411 -4.55 4.73 2.29
CA ASN A 411 -5.46 5.77 1.82
C ASN A 411 -6.74 5.79 2.65
N LYS A 412 -7.36 6.96 2.75
CA LYS A 412 -8.65 7.15 3.41
C LYS A 412 -9.73 7.35 2.35
N VAL A 413 -10.76 6.53 2.39
CA VAL A 413 -11.87 6.57 1.41
C VAL A 413 -13.15 6.87 2.17
N PHE A 414 -13.96 7.81 1.68
CA PHE A 414 -15.28 8.04 2.26
C PHE A 414 -16.26 7.00 1.73
N TYR A 415 -16.95 6.34 2.66
CA TYR A 415 -17.88 5.26 2.34
C TYR A 415 -19.05 5.71 1.43
N LYS A 416 -19.51 6.95 1.59
CA LYS A 416 -20.60 7.54 0.78
C LYS A 416 -20.15 8.17 -0.53
N ASP A 417 -18.86 8.49 -0.66
CA ASP A 417 -18.27 9.05 -1.89
C ASP A 417 -17.05 8.22 -2.29
N THR A 418 -17.33 7.04 -2.86
CA THR A 418 -16.29 6.16 -3.43
C THR A 418 -15.57 6.80 -4.62
N THR A 419 -15.98 8.00 -5.06
CA THR A 419 -15.31 8.74 -6.13
C THR A 419 -14.17 9.64 -5.63
N GLN A 420 -14.08 9.91 -4.32
CA GLN A 420 -12.99 10.69 -3.72
C GLN A 420 -12.13 9.83 -2.78
N ILE A 421 -10.99 9.38 -3.31
CA ILE A 421 -9.92 8.78 -2.50
C ILE A 421 -9.06 9.93 -1.95
N LEU A 422 -9.13 10.17 -0.64
CA LEU A 422 -8.17 11.05 0.03
C LEU A 422 -6.86 10.28 0.24
N ARG A 423 -5.83 10.68 -0.52
CA ARG A 423 -4.47 10.17 -0.31
C ARG A 423 -3.89 10.78 0.97
N THR A 424 -3.40 9.95 1.88
CA THR A 424 -2.67 10.45 3.04
C THR A 424 -1.32 10.99 2.60
N THR A 425 -0.93 12.15 3.10
CA THR A 425 0.43 12.69 2.92
C THR A 425 1.35 12.22 4.05
N ALA A 426 2.67 12.25 3.84
CA ALA A 426 3.64 11.84 4.87
C ALA A 426 3.48 12.57 6.22
N GLU A 427 3.15 13.87 6.19
CA GLU A 427 2.92 14.66 7.41
C GLU A 427 1.70 14.18 8.22
N ASN A 428 0.77 13.49 7.56
CA ASN A 428 -0.47 12.98 8.15
C ASN A 428 -0.40 11.48 8.48
N MET A 429 0.69 10.78 8.15
CA MET A 429 0.80 9.36 8.45
C MET A 429 1.04 9.10 9.94
N PRO A 430 0.25 8.23 10.59
CA PRO A 430 0.29 8.07 12.02
C PRO A 430 1.36 7.06 12.41
N THR A 431 2.62 7.50 12.38
CA THR A 431 3.79 6.65 12.63
C THR A 431 4.22 6.65 14.10
N THR A 432 3.54 7.42 14.95
CA THR A 432 3.84 7.51 16.40
C THR A 432 2.55 7.38 17.24
N PRO A 433 2.62 6.77 18.44
CA PRO A 433 1.46 6.65 19.33
C PRO A 433 0.86 7.99 19.76
N GLU A 434 1.65 9.07 19.79
CA GLU A 434 1.18 10.42 20.17
C GLU A 434 0.42 11.13 19.04
N LYS A 435 0.59 10.71 17.77
CA LYS A 435 -0.06 11.31 16.60
C LYS A 435 -0.90 10.26 15.87
N ARG A 436 -2.03 9.90 16.48
CA ARG A 436 -3.00 8.95 15.91
C ARG A 436 -3.86 9.59 14.84
N MET A 437 -4.04 8.90 13.72
CA MET A 437 -4.97 9.33 12.67
C MET A 437 -6.40 8.98 13.10
N LYS A 438 -7.32 9.94 12.95
CA LYS A 438 -8.73 9.74 13.24
C LYS A 438 -9.46 9.13 12.04
N VAL A 439 -10.20 8.06 12.29
CA VAL A 439 -11.03 7.36 11.29
C VAL A 439 -12.43 7.16 11.87
N SER A 440 -13.43 7.63 11.17
CA SER A 440 -14.81 7.67 11.63
C SER A 440 -15.52 6.34 11.37
N TYR A 441 -16.31 5.87 12.34
CA TYR A 441 -17.10 4.65 12.19
C TYR A 441 -18.07 4.73 11.00
N LEU A 442 -18.13 3.67 10.19
CA LEU A 442 -19.01 3.48 9.01
C LEU A 442 -18.92 4.51 7.88
N THR A 443 -18.38 5.71 8.10
CA THR A 443 -18.30 6.78 7.10
C THR A 443 -16.94 6.82 6.40
N GLU A 444 -15.90 6.24 6.99
CA GLU A 444 -14.54 6.27 6.46
C GLU A 444 -13.94 4.86 6.45
N THR A 445 -13.25 4.52 5.37
CA THR A 445 -12.62 3.22 5.14
C THR A 445 -11.12 3.41 4.91
N LEU A 446 -10.31 2.56 5.53
CA LEU A 446 -8.87 2.50 5.24
C LEU A 446 -8.62 1.59 4.06
N ALA A 447 -7.92 2.06 3.05
CA ALA A 447 -7.51 1.32 1.86
C ALA A 447 -6.00 1.05 1.93
N ILE A 448 -5.62 -0.22 2.08
CA ILE A 448 -4.24 -0.65 2.26
C ILE A 448 -3.87 -1.60 1.12
N PRO A 449 -2.74 -1.41 0.42
CA PRO A 449 -2.29 -2.34 -0.61
C PRO A 449 -2.11 -3.75 -0.05
N ARG A 450 -2.52 -4.74 -0.83
CA ARG A 450 -2.29 -6.17 -0.61
C ARG A 450 -1.26 -6.71 -1.60
N HIS A 451 -1.36 -6.31 -2.85
CA HIS A 451 -0.42 -6.68 -3.89
C HIS A 451 -0.15 -5.47 -4.77
N VAL A 452 1.13 -5.18 -5.03
CA VAL A 452 1.58 -4.04 -5.84
C VAL A 452 2.67 -4.49 -6.80
N VAL A 453 2.53 -4.11 -8.07
CA VAL A 453 3.59 -4.24 -9.08
C VAL A 453 4.37 -2.92 -9.14
N LEU A 454 5.65 -2.96 -8.77
CA LEU A 454 6.51 -1.79 -8.76
C LEU A 454 7.23 -1.61 -10.10
N SER A 455 6.63 -0.82 -10.99
CA SER A 455 7.19 -0.53 -12.31
C SER A 455 8.58 0.12 -12.25
N ASP A 456 8.80 1.03 -11.29
CA ASP A 456 10.10 1.68 -11.04
C ASP A 456 11.21 0.70 -10.66
N PHE A 457 10.85 -0.47 -10.12
CA PHE A 457 11.77 -1.53 -9.73
C PHE A 457 11.72 -2.70 -10.73
N GLY A 458 11.42 -2.47 -12.00
CA GLY A 458 11.44 -3.51 -13.03
C GLY A 458 10.27 -4.50 -12.93
N ASN A 459 9.11 -4.02 -12.47
CA ASN A 459 7.89 -4.81 -12.25
C ASN A 459 8.04 -5.91 -11.18
N ARG A 460 8.81 -5.63 -10.12
CA ARG A 460 8.85 -6.52 -8.94
C ARG A 460 7.47 -6.54 -8.28
N GLU A 461 7.01 -7.74 -7.96
CA GLU A 461 5.72 -7.98 -7.29
C GLU A 461 5.94 -8.02 -5.79
N LEU A 462 5.23 -7.16 -5.05
CA LEU A 462 5.26 -7.14 -3.58
C LEU A 462 3.92 -7.58 -3.02
N GLU A 463 4.02 -8.43 -2.00
CA GLU A 463 2.89 -8.88 -1.20
C GLU A 463 2.90 -8.17 0.15
N PHE A 464 1.74 -7.68 0.55
CA PHE A 464 1.52 -7.01 1.82
C PHE A 464 0.61 -7.84 2.71
N SER A 465 1.05 -8.02 3.96
CA SER A 465 0.26 -8.61 5.03
C SER A 465 -0.19 -7.52 5.99
N ILE A 466 -1.45 -7.59 6.43
CA ILE A 466 -2.06 -6.62 7.33
C ILE A 466 -2.49 -7.35 8.59
N ASN A 467 -2.02 -6.87 9.74
CA ASN A 467 -2.29 -7.42 11.04
C ASN A 467 -2.83 -6.33 11.97
N VAL A 468 -4.10 -6.46 12.38
CA VAL A 468 -4.73 -5.54 13.34
C VAL A 468 -4.41 -6.02 14.75
N LEU A 469 -3.68 -5.20 15.51
CA LEU A 469 -3.16 -5.58 16.82
C LEU A 469 -4.23 -5.45 17.92
N GLY A 470 -3.99 -6.17 19.04
CA GLY A 470 -4.78 -6.01 20.27
C GLY A 470 -6.17 -6.65 20.25
N ASN A 471 -6.40 -7.68 19.42
CA ASN A 471 -7.71 -8.33 19.23
C ASN A 471 -8.80 -7.38 18.71
N ASN A 472 -8.44 -6.33 17.98
CA ASN A 472 -9.40 -5.37 17.41
C ASN A 472 -9.81 -5.71 15.96
N ALA A 473 -9.47 -6.89 15.45
CA ALA A 473 -9.80 -7.29 14.08
C ALA A 473 -11.32 -7.39 13.84
N ASP A 474 -12.10 -7.71 14.87
CA ASP A 474 -13.57 -7.73 14.85
C ASP A 474 -14.19 -6.33 14.75
N LYS A 475 -13.38 -5.27 14.98
CA LYS A 475 -13.81 -3.87 14.87
C LYS A 475 -13.83 -3.36 13.44
N PHE A 476 -13.40 -4.19 12.48
CA PHE A 476 -13.37 -3.84 11.06
C PHE A 476 -14.12 -4.86 10.21
N TYR A 477 -14.92 -4.35 9.29
CA TYR A 477 -15.31 -5.11 8.11
C TYR A 477 -14.15 -5.08 7.12
N MET A 478 -13.69 -6.28 6.71
CA MET A 478 -12.59 -6.44 5.76
C MET A 478 -13.12 -6.86 4.39
N SER A 479 -12.73 -6.13 3.35
CA SER A 479 -12.93 -6.53 1.96
C SER A 479 -11.68 -6.38 1.11
N GLU A 480 -11.66 -7.03 -0.04
CA GLU A 480 -10.59 -6.92 -1.02
C GLU A 480 -11.18 -6.43 -2.34
N GLN A 481 -10.48 -5.47 -2.96
CA GLN A 481 -10.83 -4.93 -4.27
C GLN A 481 -9.59 -4.92 -5.16
N THR A 482 -9.80 -5.12 -6.45
CA THR A 482 -8.75 -4.96 -7.46
C THR A 482 -8.97 -3.64 -8.17
N ASP A 483 -7.94 -2.82 -8.23
CA ASP A 483 -7.92 -1.50 -8.87
C ASP A 483 -6.61 -1.32 -9.67
N THR A 484 -6.41 -0.14 -10.24
CA THR A 484 -5.17 0.25 -10.93
C THR A 484 -4.59 1.53 -10.35
N LEU A 485 -3.34 1.50 -9.88
CA LEU A 485 -2.57 2.69 -9.49
C LEU A 485 -1.55 3.01 -10.59
N ASP A 486 -1.66 4.19 -11.20
CA ASP A 486 -0.77 4.64 -12.28
C ASP A 486 -0.62 3.64 -13.44
N GLY A 487 -1.72 2.92 -13.75
CA GLY A 487 -1.77 1.91 -14.81
C GLY A 487 -1.27 0.52 -14.42
N ASN A 488 -0.78 0.32 -13.20
CA ASN A 488 -0.38 -0.98 -12.68
C ASN A 488 -1.51 -1.62 -11.87
N PRO A 489 -1.79 -2.93 -12.05
CA PRO A 489 -2.80 -3.63 -11.26
C PRO A 489 -2.38 -3.67 -9.78
N MET A 490 -3.30 -3.31 -8.91
CA MET A 490 -3.14 -3.29 -7.46
C MET A 490 -4.34 -4.00 -6.84
N THR A 491 -4.08 -4.89 -5.89
CA THR A 491 -5.15 -5.38 -5.01
C THR A 491 -5.08 -4.60 -3.71
N VAL A 492 -6.19 -4.02 -3.28
CA VAL A 492 -6.32 -3.24 -2.05
C VAL A 492 -7.20 -4.00 -1.08
N LYS A 493 -6.76 -4.13 0.16
CA LYS A 493 -7.59 -4.57 1.27
C LYS A 493 -8.13 -3.35 1.99
N THR A 494 -9.45 -3.30 2.11
CA THR A 494 -10.17 -2.21 2.76
C THR A 494 -10.60 -2.63 4.17
N LEU A 495 -10.39 -1.75 5.14
CA LEU A 495 -10.80 -1.92 6.53
C LEU A 495 -11.79 -0.81 6.88
N THR A 496 -13.07 -1.15 6.94
CA THR A 496 -14.13 -0.22 7.36
C THR A 496 -14.37 -0.39 8.86
N PRO A 497 -14.18 0.65 9.69
CA PRO A 497 -14.43 0.55 11.12
C PRO A 497 -15.93 0.38 11.36
N VAL A 498 -16.30 -0.72 12.01
CA VAL A 498 -17.67 -1.08 12.39
C VAL A 498 -17.86 -1.07 13.91
N GLY A 499 -16.77 -0.89 14.67
CA GLY A 499 -16.83 -0.83 16.13
C GLY A 499 -17.36 -2.15 16.70
N GLY A 500 -18.57 -2.18 17.25
CA GLY A 500 -19.23 -3.38 17.75
C GLY A 500 -20.39 -3.91 16.90
N LEU A 501 -20.65 -3.36 15.70
CA LEU A 501 -21.78 -3.77 14.88
C LEU A 501 -21.67 -5.26 14.50
N ALA A 502 -22.70 -6.04 14.82
CA ALA A 502 -22.83 -7.41 14.34
C ALA A 502 -23.32 -7.39 12.89
N TYR A 503 -22.51 -7.90 11.97
CA TYR A 503 -22.86 -8.08 10.57
C TYR A 503 -22.79 -9.57 10.20
N THR A 504 -23.66 -9.98 9.29
CA THR A 504 -23.77 -11.35 8.79
C THR A 504 -23.15 -11.52 7.41
N SER A 505 -22.88 -10.40 6.72
CA SER A 505 -22.20 -10.39 5.43
C SER A 505 -20.82 -11.06 5.51
N PRO A 506 -20.51 -11.98 4.57
CA PRO A 506 -19.17 -12.54 4.45
C PRO A 506 -18.12 -11.44 4.26
N GLN A 507 -16.89 -11.70 4.72
CA GLN A 507 -15.74 -10.86 4.34
C GLN A 507 -15.58 -10.88 2.81
N ASN A 508 -15.10 -9.76 2.24
CA ASN A 508 -14.90 -9.56 0.79
C ASN A 508 -16.17 -9.45 -0.08
N ASP A 509 -17.35 -9.21 0.50
CA ASP A 509 -18.60 -8.91 -0.22
C ASP A 509 -19.11 -7.50 0.12
N LEU A 510 -18.37 -6.49 -0.35
CA LEU A 510 -18.68 -5.09 -0.06
C LEU A 510 -20.10 -4.68 -0.50
N PRO A 511 -20.64 -5.11 -1.66
CA PRO A 511 -22.03 -4.83 -2.03
C PRO A 511 -23.04 -5.39 -1.04
N ALA A 512 -22.87 -6.65 -0.58
CA ALA A 512 -23.77 -7.23 0.42
C ALA A 512 -23.68 -6.51 1.76
N PHE A 513 -22.46 -6.18 2.20
CA PHE A 513 -22.24 -5.41 3.42
C PHE A 513 -22.87 -4.02 3.33
N ALA A 514 -22.84 -3.38 2.16
CA ALA A 514 -23.47 -2.07 1.97
C ALA A 514 -25.00 -2.11 2.04
N GLU A 515 -25.62 -3.16 1.51
CA GLU A 515 -27.06 -3.35 1.66
C GLU A 515 -27.43 -3.70 3.11
N GLU A 516 -26.59 -4.46 3.83
CA GLU A 516 -26.79 -4.75 5.26
C GLU A 516 -26.72 -3.48 6.12
N VAL A 517 -25.73 -2.60 5.89
CA VAL A 517 -25.62 -1.31 6.60
C VAL A 517 -26.82 -0.40 6.31
N LYS A 518 -27.31 -0.36 5.06
CA LYS A 518 -28.52 0.41 4.70
C LYS A 518 -29.80 -0.14 5.35
N ALA A 519 -29.83 -1.43 5.65
CA ALA A 519 -30.97 -2.11 6.25
C ALA A 519 -30.97 -2.06 7.79
N LEU A 520 -29.90 -1.55 8.43
CA LEU A 520 -29.88 -1.34 9.87
C LEU A 520 -30.98 -0.38 10.29
N ASP A 521 -31.58 -0.64 11.45
CA ASP A 521 -32.45 0.34 12.05
C ASP A 521 -31.65 1.57 12.51
N ARG A 522 -32.36 2.68 12.71
CA ARG A 522 -31.74 3.97 12.99
C ARG A 522 -31.05 3.99 14.35
N GLU A 523 -31.47 3.14 15.30
CA GLU A 523 -30.89 3.06 16.64
C GLU A 523 -29.54 2.34 16.60
N ASP A 524 -29.44 1.24 15.87
CA ASP A 524 -28.21 0.47 15.67
C ASP A 524 -27.17 1.25 14.86
N LEU A 525 -27.59 1.99 13.82
CA LEU A 525 -26.71 2.86 13.05
C LEU A 525 -26.13 3.98 13.95
N TYR A 526 -26.98 4.66 14.72
CA TYR A 526 -26.56 5.73 15.64
C TYR A 526 -25.65 5.22 16.75
N ALA A 527 -26.02 4.11 17.39
CA ALA A 527 -25.20 3.46 18.42
C ALA A 527 -23.84 3.03 17.85
N CYS A 528 -23.76 2.66 16.58
CA CYS A 528 -22.52 2.32 15.92
C CYS A 528 -21.60 3.53 15.75
N VAL A 529 -22.12 4.62 15.18
CA VAL A 529 -21.33 5.80 14.82
C VAL A 529 -21.06 6.75 15.99
N THR A 530 -21.63 6.51 17.16
CA THR A 530 -21.40 7.31 18.39
C THR A 530 -20.61 6.54 19.46
N GLN A 531 -19.99 5.42 19.09
CA GLN A 531 -19.12 4.68 20.01
C GLN A 531 -17.97 5.54 20.53
N ALA A 532 -17.55 5.24 21.76
CA ALA A 532 -16.40 5.88 22.37
C ALA A 532 -15.13 5.62 21.55
N ASP A 533 -14.26 6.63 21.51
CA ASP A 533 -13.00 6.57 20.78
C ASP A 533 -12.20 5.31 21.13
N LEU A 534 -11.78 4.56 20.09
CA LEU A 534 -11.00 3.34 20.24
C LEU A 534 -9.66 3.47 19.54
N ASN A 535 -8.59 3.33 20.31
CA ASN A 535 -7.24 3.27 19.77
C ASN A 535 -6.96 1.89 19.17
N VAL A 536 -6.56 1.87 17.90
CA VAL A 536 -6.22 0.65 17.15
C VAL A 536 -4.86 0.82 16.50
N ASP A 537 -4.04 -0.22 16.56
CA ASP A 537 -2.72 -0.23 15.94
C ASP A 537 -2.72 -1.29 14.82
N ILE A 538 -2.24 -0.92 13.64
CA ILE A 538 -2.23 -1.77 12.44
C ILE A 538 -0.78 -1.96 12.01
N GLU A 539 -0.34 -3.21 11.99
CA GLU A 539 0.97 -3.61 11.48
C GLU A 539 0.84 -4.03 10.02
N ILE A 540 1.69 -3.44 9.18
CA ILE A 540 1.80 -3.77 7.77
C ILE A 540 3.18 -4.38 7.53
N SER A 541 3.22 -5.52 6.84
CA SER A 541 4.46 -6.18 6.42
C SER A 541 4.50 -6.29 4.91
N ALA A 542 5.60 -5.86 4.28
CA ALA A 542 5.85 -6.01 2.85
C ALA A 542 6.89 -7.13 2.62
N THR A 543 6.66 -8.01 1.66
CA THR A 543 7.55 -9.15 1.36
C THR A 543 7.91 -9.22 -0.12
N LEU A 544 9.20 -9.46 -0.40
CA LEU A 544 9.79 -9.70 -1.72
C LEU A 544 10.88 -10.77 -1.61
N ASN A 545 10.80 -11.88 -2.36
CA ASN A 545 11.81 -12.96 -2.40
C ASN A 545 12.38 -13.36 -1.02
N ASP A 546 11.49 -13.68 -0.06
CA ASP A 546 11.83 -14.06 1.32
C ASP A 546 12.44 -12.94 2.21
N LYS A 547 12.51 -11.70 1.74
CA LYS A 547 12.82 -10.50 2.55
C LYS A 547 11.53 -9.83 2.99
N THR A 548 11.46 -9.42 4.26
CA THR A 548 10.28 -8.79 4.84
C THR A 548 10.65 -7.55 5.64
N ALA A 549 9.93 -6.45 5.41
CA ALA A 549 9.98 -5.24 6.23
C ALA A 549 8.61 -4.99 6.87
N THR A 550 8.58 -4.49 8.09
CA THR A 550 7.33 -4.29 8.86
C THR A 550 7.28 -2.91 9.50
N LYS A 551 6.09 -2.30 9.52
CA LYS A 551 5.85 -0.99 10.16
C LYS A 551 4.46 -0.94 10.78
N THR A 552 4.36 -0.33 11.95
CA THR A 552 3.10 -0.15 12.69
C THR A 552 2.57 1.28 12.51
N TYR A 553 1.27 1.38 12.26
CA TYR A 553 0.51 2.62 12.09
C TYR A 553 -0.57 2.73 13.17
N TYR A 554 -0.78 3.95 13.70
CA TYR A 554 -1.59 4.18 14.90
C TYR A 554 -2.88 4.95 14.59
N PHE A 555 -4.03 4.36 14.86
CA PHE A 555 -5.33 4.95 14.56
C PHE A 555 -6.14 5.20 15.83
N THR A 556 -7.04 6.17 15.76
CA THR A 556 -8.14 6.32 16.71
C THR A 556 -9.41 6.25 15.90
N LEU A 557 -10.21 5.22 16.14
CA LEU A 557 -11.57 5.14 15.64
C LEU A 557 -12.41 6.12 16.44
N VAL A 558 -13.11 7.02 15.75
CA VAL A 558 -13.89 8.10 16.37
C VAL A 558 -15.33 8.07 15.91
N ALA A 559 -16.20 8.69 16.70
CA ALA A 559 -17.57 8.92 16.30
C ALA A 559 -17.64 9.69 14.97
N ALA A 560 -18.55 9.28 14.07
CA ALA A 560 -18.79 10.02 12.85
C ALA A 560 -19.66 11.26 13.13
N ASP A 561 -19.37 12.37 12.44
CA ASP A 561 -20.19 13.57 12.47
C ASP A 561 -21.46 13.37 11.63
N ILE A 562 -22.48 12.77 12.25
CA ILE A 562 -23.77 12.46 11.63
C ILE A 562 -24.88 13.46 12.00
N ASP A 563 -24.54 14.53 12.75
CA ASP A 563 -25.51 15.50 13.24
C ASP A 563 -26.19 16.25 12.10
N VAL A 564 -25.44 16.58 11.05
CA VAL A 564 -25.95 17.13 9.80
C VAL A 564 -26.94 16.19 9.10
N GLU A 565 -26.61 14.90 9.07
CA GLU A 565 -27.38 13.89 8.35
C GLU A 565 -28.70 13.56 9.07
N ILE A 566 -28.73 13.65 10.41
CA ILE A 566 -29.95 13.54 11.22
C ILE A 566 -30.90 14.70 10.91
N ILE A 567 -30.40 15.94 10.81
CA ILE A 567 -31.22 17.13 10.54
C ILE A 567 -31.81 17.05 9.13
N ASP A 568 -31.00 16.74 8.12
CA ASP A 568 -31.45 16.65 6.73
C ASP A 568 -32.47 15.51 6.55
N TYR A 569 -32.25 14.37 7.21
CA TYR A 569 -33.20 13.26 7.20
C TYR A 569 -34.54 13.61 7.88
N LEU A 570 -34.54 14.39 8.97
CA LEU A 570 -35.77 14.82 9.63
C LEU A 570 -36.56 15.87 8.85
N ILE A 571 -35.86 16.70 8.06
CA ILE A 571 -36.46 17.60 7.06
C ILE A 571 -37.15 16.80 5.94
N ASP A 572 -36.62 15.62 5.61
CA ASP A 572 -37.15 14.75 4.55
C ASP A 572 -38.17 13.70 5.02
N ASP A 573 -38.15 13.22 6.27
CA ASP A 573 -39.05 12.16 6.77
C ASP A 573 -40.45 12.68 7.19
N SER A 574 -40.97 13.71 6.52
CA SER A 574 -42.36 14.20 6.65
C SER A 574 -42.83 14.69 8.03
N SER A 575 -41.91 14.95 8.98
CA SER A 575 -42.24 15.31 10.38
C SER A 575 -42.46 16.80 10.64
N LEU A 576 -41.90 17.68 9.78
CA LEU A 576 -41.88 19.13 9.99
C LEU A 576 -43.17 19.86 9.60
N LEU A 577 -44.01 19.26 8.76
CA LEU A 577 -45.22 19.90 8.26
C LEU A 577 -46.37 18.90 8.16
N ASN A 578 -47.44 19.18 8.91
CA ASN A 578 -48.60 18.32 8.99
C ASN A 578 -49.89 19.14 8.85
N VAL A 579 -51.01 18.48 8.54
CA VAL A 579 -52.33 19.09 8.44
C VAL A 579 -53.35 18.24 9.21
N VAL A 580 -54.29 18.90 9.88
CA VAL A 580 -55.46 18.28 10.50
C VAL A 580 -56.72 19.09 10.17
N ASN A 581 -57.85 18.40 10.04
CA ASN A 581 -59.15 19.02 9.85
C ASN A 581 -59.64 19.66 11.16
N TYR A 582 -60.32 20.80 11.09
CA TYR A 582 -60.87 21.56 12.23
C TYR A 582 -61.83 20.71 13.07
N GLU A 583 -62.52 19.75 12.46
CA GLU A 583 -63.44 18.87 13.21
C GLU A 583 -62.69 17.94 14.16
N ASP A 584 -61.43 17.65 13.83
CA ASP A 584 -60.60 16.61 14.39
C ASP A 584 -59.34 17.15 15.08
N VAL A 585 -59.30 18.45 15.38
CA VAL A 585 -58.12 19.11 15.99
C VAL A 585 -57.65 18.49 17.29
N SER A 586 -58.48 17.72 17.99
CA SER A 586 -58.11 16.99 19.21
C SER A 586 -57.62 15.56 18.97
N ASP A 587 -57.78 15.02 17.77
CA ASP A 587 -57.46 13.63 17.43
C ASP A 587 -56.12 13.53 16.69
N ASP A 588 -55.07 13.21 17.44
CA ASP A 588 -53.71 13.09 16.90
C ASP A 588 -53.58 11.97 15.85
N THR A 589 -54.51 11.00 15.81
CA THR A 589 -54.47 9.90 14.82
C THR A 589 -54.88 10.33 13.42
N LYS A 590 -55.52 11.50 13.29
CA LYS A 590 -55.99 12.06 12.02
C LYS A 590 -55.04 13.10 11.42
N ILE A 591 -53.86 13.27 12.00
CA ILE A 591 -52.83 14.18 11.47
C ILE A 591 -52.24 13.58 10.18
N ILE A 592 -52.27 14.36 9.10
CA ILE A 592 -51.72 14.00 7.79
C ILE A 592 -50.36 14.66 7.63
N LYS A 593 -49.34 13.89 7.25
CA LYS A 593 -47.99 14.39 6.99
C LYS A 593 -47.87 14.90 5.55
N ILE A 594 -47.47 16.16 5.36
CA ILE A 594 -47.52 16.81 4.05
C ILE A 594 -46.18 17.41 3.58
N ALA A 595 -45.12 17.34 4.39
CA ALA A 595 -43.87 18.05 4.12
C ALA A 595 -43.28 17.78 2.72
N ASP A 596 -43.26 16.52 2.26
CA ASP A 596 -42.71 16.19 0.94
C ASP A 596 -43.57 16.69 -0.22
N GLN A 597 -44.88 16.77 -0.01
CA GLN A 597 -45.82 17.26 -1.02
C GLN A 597 -45.79 18.79 -1.12
N ALA A 598 -45.34 19.47 -0.07
CA ALA A 598 -45.26 20.92 0.02
C ALA A 598 -43.88 21.50 -0.34
N LYS A 599 -42.94 20.72 -0.89
CA LYS A 599 -41.59 21.23 -1.26
C LYS A 599 -41.50 21.84 -2.67
N ASP A 600 -42.47 21.58 -3.55
CA ASP A 600 -42.45 22.04 -4.94
C ASP A 600 -43.15 23.40 -5.10
N PRO A 601 -42.43 24.50 -5.45
CA PRO A 601 -43.04 25.81 -5.68
C PRO A 601 -44.00 25.83 -6.88
N LEU A 602 -43.89 24.89 -7.83
CA LEU A 602 -44.77 24.80 -8.98
C LEU A 602 -46.05 24.02 -8.67
N ASN A 603 -46.05 23.20 -7.63
CA ASN A 603 -47.17 22.38 -7.19
C ASN A 603 -47.38 22.54 -5.67
N PRO A 604 -47.81 23.74 -5.20
CA PRO A 604 -48.02 23.98 -3.78
C PRO A 604 -49.13 23.08 -3.22
N TYR A 605 -48.98 22.64 -1.97
CA TYR A 605 -49.97 21.79 -1.31
C TYR A 605 -51.23 22.59 -0.97
N GLU A 606 -52.40 22.08 -1.37
CA GLU A 606 -53.68 22.78 -1.19
C GLU A 606 -54.21 22.59 0.25
N ILE A 607 -54.62 23.70 0.88
CA ILE A 607 -55.24 23.72 2.21
C ILE A 607 -56.56 24.50 2.18
N GLU A 608 -57.62 23.94 2.74
CA GLU A 608 -58.95 24.53 2.73
C GLU A 608 -59.14 25.57 3.83
N HIS A 609 -59.67 26.75 3.47
CA HIS A 609 -60.04 27.78 4.44
C HIS A 609 -61.03 27.25 5.49
N LEU A 610 -60.88 27.63 6.76
CA LEU A 610 -61.75 27.26 7.89
C LEU A 610 -61.80 25.76 8.22
N VAL A 611 -61.22 24.93 7.35
CA VAL A 611 -61.31 23.48 7.42
C VAL A 611 -59.97 22.89 7.81
N ASP A 612 -58.89 23.28 7.15
CA ASP A 612 -57.58 22.72 7.45
C ASP A 612 -56.80 23.57 8.44
N THR A 613 -56.03 22.92 9.30
CA THR A 613 -55.06 23.56 10.19
C THR A 613 -53.69 22.95 9.97
N VAL A 614 -52.74 23.79 9.59
CA VAL A 614 -51.33 23.40 9.42
C VAL A 614 -50.69 23.32 10.80
N ILE A 615 -49.94 22.25 11.05
CA ILE A 615 -49.22 21.98 12.30
C ILE A 615 -47.73 21.92 12.01
N VAL A 616 -46.97 22.81 12.65
CA VAL A 616 -45.52 22.89 12.56
C VAL A 616 -44.93 22.70 13.96
N PRO A 617 -44.07 21.70 14.21
CA PRO A 617 -43.44 21.53 15.51
C PRO A 617 -42.59 22.77 15.88
N GLU A 618 -42.62 23.20 17.15
CA GLU A 618 -41.74 24.28 17.65
C GLU A 618 -40.44 23.72 18.22
N ALA A 619 -40.52 22.55 18.87
CA ALA A 619 -39.36 21.80 19.32
C ALA A 619 -39.61 20.30 19.25
N ILE A 620 -38.58 19.54 18.90
CA ILE A 620 -38.60 18.08 18.88
C ILE A 620 -37.45 17.55 19.74
N THR A 621 -37.78 16.81 20.80
CA THR A 621 -36.78 16.07 21.56
C THR A 621 -36.58 14.70 20.92
N LEU A 622 -35.37 14.45 20.42
CA LEU A 622 -34.99 13.19 19.80
C LEU A 622 -34.59 12.17 20.88
N THR A 623 -35.59 11.59 21.52
CA THR A 623 -35.41 10.65 22.64
C THR A 623 -34.56 9.42 22.28
N LYS A 624 -34.62 9.00 21.02
CA LYS A 624 -33.84 7.88 20.47
C LYS A 624 -32.41 8.25 20.05
N PHE A 625 -32.05 9.54 20.04
CA PHE A 625 -30.75 10.05 19.60
C PHE A 625 -30.04 10.82 20.73
N GLY A 626 -30.04 10.26 21.94
CA GLY A 626 -29.35 10.86 23.09
C GLY A 626 -30.08 12.03 23.75
N ASN A 627 -31.39 12.19 23.51
CA ASN A 627 -32.21 13.32 24.00
C ASN A 627 -31.75 14.70 23.48
N LYS A 628 -31.19 14.76 22.27
CA LYS A 628 -30.91 16.03 21.61
C LYS A 628 -32.19 16.80 21.31
N GLU A 629 -32.12 18.13 21.34
CA GLU A 629 -33.26 19.01 21.10
C GLU A 629 -33.11 19.73 19.75
N LEU A 630 -34.16 19.67 18.93
CA LEU A 630 -34.31 20.49 17.74
C LEU A 630 -35.21 21.68 18.07
N GLN A 631 -34.74 22.89 17.83
CA GLN A 631 -35.56 24.11 17.85
C GLN A 631 -35.96 24.49 16.43
N ILE A 632 -37.23 24.80 16.23
CA ILE A 632 -37.81 25.05 14.90
C ILE A 632 -38.45 26.43 14.90
N GLU A 633 -37.91 27.32 14.07
CA GLU A 633 -38.45 28.67 13.86
C GLU A 633 -39.14 28.73 12.51
N THR A 634 -40.33 29.34 12.48
CA THR A 634 -41.16 29.42 11.27
C THR A 634 -41.50 30.86 10.92
N THR A 635 -41.31 31.24 9.67
CA THR A 635 -41.72 32.54 9.13
C THR A 635 -42.65 32.35 7.93
N VAL A 636 -43.72 33.12 7.89
CA VAL A 636 -44.78 33.03 6.87
C VAL A 636 -44.69 34.24 5.94
N SER A 637 -44.62 33.99 4.64
CA SER A 637 -44.78 35.00 3.58
C SER A 637 -45.89 34.61 2.62
N SER A 638 -46.49 35.60 1.95
CA SER A 638 -47.53 35.38 0.93
C SER A 638 -47.38 36.39 -0.19
N ASP A 639 -47.85 36.00 -1.38
CA ASP A 639 -47.94 36.86 -2.56
C ASP A 639 -49.02 37.97 -2.43
N ASP A 640 -49.98 37.81 -1.51
CA ASP A 640 -50.94 38.85 -1.13
C ASP A 640 -50.95 39.09 0.39
N MET A 641 -50.08 39.99 0.85
CA MET A 641 -49.97 40.34 2.27
C MET A 641 -51.27 40.89 2.89
N GLY A 642 -52.22 41.40 2.09
CA GLY A 642 -53.52 41.86 2.57
C GLY A 642 -54.52 40.73 2.82
N ALA A 643 -54.26 39.53 2.29
CA ALA A 643 -55.10 38.34 2.40
C ALA A 643 -54.64 37.34 3.49
N LEU A 644 -53.48 37.58 4.12
CA LEU A 644 -52.96 36.81 5.25
C LEU A 644 -53.86 36.95 6.49
N ASN A 645 -54.91 36.13 6.54
CA ASN A 645 -55.79 36.01 7.71
C ASN A 645 -55.67 34.60 8.28
N PHE A 646 -54.64 34.41 9.12
CA PHE A 646 -54.39 33.18 9.85
C PHE A 646 -54.72 33.34 11.32
N TYR A 647 -55.28 32.29 11.91
CA TYR A 647 -55.28 32.12 13.34
C TYR A 647 -54.04 31.31 13.75
N GLU A 648 -53.16 31.92 14.53
CA GLU A 648 -52.03 31.24 15.15
C GLU A 648 -52.43 30.71 16.52
N ALA A 649 -52.09 29.45 16.79
CA ALA A 649 -52.24 28.85 18.12
C ALA A 649 -51.16 27.81 18.40
N SER A 650 -51.27 27.13 19.55
CA SER A 650 -50.38 26.04 19.93
C SER A 650 -51.18 24.78 20.24
N LYS A 651 -50.62 23.63 19.88
CA LYS A 651 -51.18 22.31 20.21
C LYS A 651 -50.07 21.37 20.64
N SER A 652 -50.30 20.61 21.71
CA SER A 652 -49.48 19.44 22.02
C SER A 652 -49.97 18.27 21.17
N ALA A 653 -49.06 17.59 20.49
CA ALA A 653 -49.35 16.45 19.63
C ALA A 653 -48.25 15.38 19.71
N THR A 654 -48.59 14.14 19.39
CA THR A 654 -47.59 13.08 19.18
C THR A 654 -47.19 13.03 17.71
N ILE A 655 -45.96 13.41 17.38
CA ILE A 655 -45.43 13.36 16.00
C ILE A 655 -44.27 12.37 15.95
N SER A 656 -44.42 11.31 15.15
CA SER A 656 -43.40 10.24 15.01
C SER A 656 -42.92 9.71 16.37
N ASP A 657 -43.86 9.32 17.22
CA ASP A 657 -43.66 8.79 18.59
C ASP A 657 -43.06 9.77 19.61
N ASN A 658 -42.90 11.05 19.27
CA ASN A 658 -42.41 12.08 20.19
C ASN A 658 -43.54 13.03 20.60
N ASN A 659 -43.65 13.33 21.89
CA ASN A 659 -44.54 14.36 22.41
C ASN A 659 -43.93 15.74 22.12
N VAL A 660 -44.58 16.53 21.28
CA VAL A 660 -44.06 17.83 20.84
C VAL A 660 -45.11 18.93 21.04
N THR A 661 -44.62 20.14 21.31
CA THR A 661 -45.45 21.35 21.22
C THR A 661 -45.30 21.90 19.81
N ALA A 662 -46.42 22.13 19.14
CA ALA A 662 -46.47 22.60 17.78
C ALA A 662 -47.23 23.92 17.68
N LYS A 663 -46.74 24.79 16.81
CA LYS A 663 -47.44 25.97 16.34
C LYS A 663 -48.44 25.56 15.27
N THR A 664 -49.64 26.11 15.32
CA THR A 664 -50.69 25.83 14.33
C THR A 664 -51.08 27.08 13.57
N LEU A 665 -51.33 26.93 12.28
CA LEU A 665 -51.75 27.99 11.37
C LEU A 665 -53.05 27.57 10.68
N THR A 666 -54.17 28.21 11.04
CA THR A 666 -55.49 27.95 10.42
C THR A 666 -55.86 29.11 9.49
N PRO A 667 -55.94 28.92 8.17
CA PRO A 667 -56.40 29.96 7.25
C PRO A 667 -57.90 30.24 7.47
N LEU A 668 -58.25 31.49 7.79
CA LEU A 668 -59.62 31.86 8.17
C LEU A 668 -60.47 32.39 7.01
N GLY A 669 -59.88 32.61 5.83
CA GLY A 669 -60.55 33.32 4.74
C GLY A 669 -61.02 34.71 5.21
N SER A 670 -62.33 34.97 5.13
CA SER A 670 -62.95 36.23 5.58
C SER A 670 -63.53 36.18 7.00
N TYR A 671 -63.36 35.07 7.72
CA TYR A 671 -63.85 34.94 9.09
C TYR A 671 -62.97 35.75 10.06
N ASP A 672 -63.62 36.45 10.99
CA ASP A 672 -62.97 37.22 12.05
C ASP A 672 -62.97 36.41 13.35
N ALA A 673 -61.81 35.85 13.70
CA ALA A 673 -61.62 35.09 14.94
C ALA A 673 -61.21 35.96 16.15
N SER A 674 -61.34 37.29 16.08
CA SER A 674 -60.93 38.19 17.18
C SER A 674 -61.64 37.95 18.51
N ALA A 675 -62.81 37.31 18.50
CA ALA A 675 -63.55 36.90 19.69
C ALA A 675 -63.13 35.54 20.27
N VAL A 676 -62.28 34.78 19.55
CA VAL A 676 -61.75 33.49 20.00
C VAL A 676 -60.55 33.73 20.92
N ALA A 677 -60.46 32.97 22.01
CA ALA A 677 -59.37 33.10 22.98
C ALA A 677 -58.02 32.73 22.33
N PRO A 678 -57.01 33.61 22.33
CA PRO A 678 -55.76 33.38 21.61
C PRO A 678 -55.06 32.11 22.08
N ASN A 679 -54.35 31.44 21.17
CA ASN A 679 -53.66 30.16 21.39
C ASN A 679 -54.57 28.98 21.78
N ASP A 680 -55.89 29.08 21.60
CA ASP A 680 -56.82 27.98 21.84
C ASP A 680 -57.41 27.47 20.52
N LEU A 681 -56.85 26.38 20.02
CA LEU A 681 -57.29 25.75 18.77
C LEU A 681 -58.66 25.06 18.92
N ASN A 682 -58.98 24.54 20.11
CA ASN A 682 -60.29 23.92 20.36
C ASN A 682 -61.38 25.00 20.38
N ALA A 683 -61.11 26.14 21.01
CA ALA A 683 -62.04 27.27 20.97
C ALA A 683 -62.28 27.80 19.55
N LEU A 684 -61.26 27.81 18.69
CA LEU A 684 -61.44 28.14 17.27
C LEU A 684 -62.34 27.11 16.58
N ALA A 685 -62.04 25.83 16.73
CA ALA A 685 -62.83 24.76 16.12
C ALA A 685 -64.29 24.78 16.58
N ASP A 686 -64.55 24.97 17.87
CA ASP A 686 -65.90 25.12 18.42
C ASP A 686 -66.62 26.35 17.85
N SER A 687 -65.89 27.46 17.69
CA SER A 687 -66.43 28.68 17.09
C SER A 687 -66.82 28.49 15.62
N ILE A 688 -66.03 27.76 14.83
CA ILE A 688 -66.34 27.46 13.43
C ILE A 688 -67.50 26.46 13.34
N LYS A 689 -67.52 25.42 14.18
CA LYS A 689 -68.61 24.43 14.25
C LYS A 689 -69.96 25.07 14.63
N ALA A 690 -69.94 26.14 15.42
CA ALA A 690 -71.13 26.87 15.83
C ALA A 690 -71.70 27.80 14.74
N LEU A 691 -70.98 28.03 13.63
CA LEU A 691 -71.48 28.87 12.55
C LEU A 691 -72.67 28.22 11.85
N PRO A 692 -73.75 28.99 11.56
CA PRO A 692 -74.77 28.56 10.63
C PRO A 692 -74.14 28.17 9.28
N THR A 693 -74.64 27.10 8.65
CA THR A 693 -74.08 26.58 7.38
C THR A 693 -73.95 27.65 6.29
N LYS A 694 -74.89 28.60 6.21
CA LYS A 694 -74.82 29.73 5.28
C LYS A 694 -73.65 30.69 5.54
N ASP A 695 -73.32 30.94 6.80
CA ASP A 695 -72.21 31.81 7.18
C ASP A 695 -70.89 31.07 6.96
N LEU A 696 -70.83 29.77 7.27
CA LEU A 696 -69.70 28.91 6.94
C LEU A 696 -69.43 28.89 5.42
N TYR A 697 -70.47 28.71 4.60
CA TYR A 697 -70.37 28.78 3.14
C TYR A 697 -69.87 30.13 2.66
N LYS A 698 -70.46 31.22 3.16
CA LYS A 698 -70.05 32.58 2.80
C LYS A 698 -68.57 32.82 3.11
N HIS A 699 -68.07 32.39 4.27
CA HIS A 699 -66.68 32.57 4.63
C HIS A 699 -65.74 31.63 3.86
N SER A 700 -66.19 30.42 3.50
CA SER A 700 -65.41 29.47 2.67
C SER A 700 -65.19 29.96 1.24
N GLN A 701 -66.02 30.89 0.73
CA GLN A 701 -65.89 31.46 -0.61
C GLN A 701 -64.74 32.46 -0.79
N SER A 702 -63.90 32.65 0.22
CA SER A 702 -62.75 33.55 0.16
C SER A 702 -61.79 33.17 -0.99
N VAL A 703 -61.13 34.17 -1.57
CA VAL A 703 -60.16 33.94 -2.65
C VAL A 703 -58.90 33.32 -2.08
N GLY A 704 -58.47 32.21 -2.67
CA GLY A 704 -57.22 31.54 -2.30
C GLY A 704 -55.96 32.34 -2.68
N TYR A 705 -54.88 32.11 -1.95
CA TYR A 705 -53.57 32.77 -2.12
C TYR A 705 -52.44 31.79 -1.82
N ASN A 706 -51.24 32.08 -2.33
CA ASN A 706 -50.06 31.25 -2.09
C ASN A 706 -49.35 31.68 -0.82
N VAL A 707 -48.76 30.70 -0.15
CA VAL A 707 -48.06 30.86 1.13
C VAL A 707 -46.72 30.16 1.03
N GLU A 708 -45.68 30.90 1.39
CA GLU A 708 -44.34 30.37 1.58
C GLU A 708 -44.07 30.30 3.09
N LEU A 709 -43.79 29.09 3.55
CA LEU A 709 -43.48 28.79 4.93
C LEU A 709 -41.99 28.46 5.04
N ASN A 710 -41.20 29.43 5.48
CA ASN A 710 -39.77 29.25 5.68
C ASN A 710 -39.53 28.71 7.10
N VAL A 711 -38.96 27.51 7.17
CA VAL A 711 -38.72 26.76 8.40
C VAL A 711 -37.21 26.66 8.63
N THR A 712 -36.76 27.12 9.78
CA THR A 712 -35.36 27.03 10.23
C THR A 712 -35.28 26.03 11.36
N VAL A 713 -34.45 24.99 11.21
CA VAL A 713 -34.22 23.94 12.19
C VAL A 713 -32.83 24.13 12.78
N THR A 714 -32.75 24.22 14.10
CA THR A 714 -31.50 24.36 14.87
C THR A 714 -31.35 23.15 15.78
N LEU A 715 -30.26 22.38 15.61
CA LEU A 715 -29.89 21.30 16.53
C LEU A 715 -29.06 21.87 17.68
N ILE A 716 -29.51 21.64 18.91
CA ILE A 716 -28.79 22.01 20.12
C ILE A 716 -27.99 20.80 20.60
N ASN A 717 -26.68 20.89 20.47
CA ASN A 717 -25.74 19.87 20.96
C ASN A 717 -25.29 20.17 22.40
N ASP A 718 -24.99 19.12 23.16
CA ASP A 718 -24.43 19.20 24.53
C ASP A 718 -23.10 19.97 24.62
N SER A 719 -22.41 20.14 23.49
CA SER A 719 -21.12 20.85 23.36
C SER A 719 -21.25 22.37 23.16
N GLY A 720 -22.46 22.88 22.87
CA GLY A 720 -22.70 24.32 22.65
C GLY A 720 -22.49 24.82 21.22
N ASP A 721 -22.04 23.98 20.29
CA ASP A 721 -22.04 24.27 18.84
C ASP A 721 -23.42 23.92 18.25
N SER A 722 -24.02 24.86 17.51
CA SER A 722 -25.36 24.68 16.92
C SER A 722 -25.26 24.49 15.41
N GLU A 723 -25.85 23.42 14.90
CA GLU A 723 -26.05 23.21 13.46
C GLU A 723 -27.42 23.77 13.04
N VAL A 724 -27.45 24.55 11.95
CA VAL A 724 -28.66 25.23 11.47
C VAL A 724 -28.94 24.82 10.02
N ARG A 725 -30.20 24.51 9.72
CA ARG A 725 -30.70 24.24 8.37
C ARG A 725 -31.98 25.01 8.11
N THR A 726 -32.21 25.39 6.86
CA THR A 726 -33.41 26.12 6.42
C THR A 726 -34.06 25.39 5.25
N THR A 727 -35.38 25.28 5.28
CA THR A 727 -36.20 24.74 4.20
C THR A 727 -37.44 25.60 3.99
N THR A 728 -38.03 25.57 2.79
CA THR A 728 -39.23 26.33 2.46
C THR A 728 -40.31 25.38 1.98
N PHE A 729 -41.51 25.52 2.54
CA PHE A 729 -42.70 24.82 2.10
C PHE A 729 -43.67 25.78 1.39
N TYR A 730 -44.33 25.28 0.35
CA TYR A 730 -45.24 26.03 -0.51
C TYR A 730 -46.65 25.48 -0.32
N LEU A 731 -47.53 26.31 0.21
CA LEU A 731 -48.94 26.00 0.44
C LEU A 731 -49.80 26.92 -0.41
N LYS A 732 -50.99 26.46 -0.78
CA LYS A 732 -51.99 27.24 -1.49
C LYS A 732 -53.32 27.11 -0.78
N THR A 733 -53.83 28.24 -0.30
CA THR A 733 -55.16 28.23 0.30
C THR A 733 -56.22 28.10 -0.80
N ILE A 734 -57.23 27.27 -0.55
CA ILE A 734 -58.35 27.04 -1.47
C ILE A 734 -59.68 27.16 -0.73
N LYS A 735 -60.76 27.28 -1.51
CA LYS A 735 -62.12 27.32 -0.99
C LYS A 735 -62.45 25.99 -0.30
N ALA A 736 -63.00 26.08 0.90
CA ALA A 736 -63.43 24.90 1.64
C ALA A 736 -64.64 24.25 0.99
N ASP A 737 -64.62 22.92 0.97
CA ASP A 737 -65.73 22.11 0.55
C ASP A 737 -66.70 21.90 1.72
N VAL A 738 -67.88 22.51 1.61
CA VAL A 738 -68.92 22.47 2.65
C VAL A 738 -70.23 21.87 2.14
N ASP A 739 -70.21 21.20 0.98
CA ASP A 739 -71.43 20.79 0.31
C ASP A 739 -72.24 19.74 1.11
N GLU A 740 -71.58 18.84 1.86
CA GLU A 740 -72.26 17.89 2.77
C GLU A 740 -73.05 18.62 3.87
N LYS A 741 -72.50 19.72 4.38
CA LYS A 741 -73.18 20.57 5.37
C LYS A 741 -74.35 21.32 4.74
N ILE A 742 -74.20 21.77 3.49
CA ILE A 742 -75.29 22.37 2.71
C ILE A 742 -76.42 21.35 2.53
N GLY A 743 -76.12 20.13 2.09
CA GLY A 743 -77.11 19.07 1.92
C GLY A 743 -77.86 18.75 3.22
N THR A 744 -77.13 18.65 4.33
CA THR A 744 -77.73 18.42 5.67
C THR A 744 -78.64 19.56 6.10
N ALA A 745 -78.21 20.81 5.91
CA ALA A 745 -79.02 21.99 6.23
C ALA A 745 -80.31 22.03 5.37
N ILE A 746 -80.22 21.69 4.08
CA ILE A 746 -81.39 21.64 3.20
C ILE A 746 -82.43 20.62 3.67
N VAL A 747 -81.99 19.43 4.11
CA VAL A 747 -82.90 18.41 4.65
C VAL A 747 -83.57 18.84 5.96
N GLN A 748 -82.86 19.62 6.80
CA GLN A 748 -83.34 20.00 8.12
C GLN A 748 -84.21 21.26 8.11
N ASP A 749 -83.84 22.26 7.31
CA ASP A 749 -84.38 23.61 7.39
C ASP A 749 -85.40 23.95 6.29
N HIS A 750 -85.49 23.13 5.23
CA HIS A 750 -86.39 23.37 4.09
C HIS A 750 -87.42 22.24 3.88
N ASP A 751 -88.62 22.64 3.48
CA ASP A 751 -89.69 21.71 3.11
C ASP A 751 -89.41 21.12 1.72
N ILE A 752 -88.86 19.91 1.64
CA ILE A 752 -88.54 19.25 0.36
C ILE A 752 -89.79 18.67 -0.32
N VAL A 753 -90.72 18.14 0.47
CA VAL A 753 -91.96 17.55 -0.03
C VAL A 753 -93.08 18.57 -0.06
N SER A 754 -93.70 18.78 -1.22
CA SER A 754 -94.92 19.57 -1.38
C SER A 754 -96.11 18.66 -1.74
N LEU A 755 -97.33 19.16 -1.54
CA LEU A 755 -98.57 18.40 -1.77
C LEU A 755 -99.52 19.20 -2.68
N ILE A 756 -100.26 18.50 -3.54
CA ILE A 756 -101.39 19.04 -4.29
C ILE A 756 -102.65 18.24 -3.95
N ASP A 757 -103.71 18.92 -3.51
CA ASP A 757 -105.04 18.33 -3.33
C ASP A 757 -105.81 18.36 -4.66
N HIS A 758 -106.33 17.22 -5.10
CA HIS A 758 -107.08 17.11 -6.35
C HIS A 758 -108.50 17.72 -6.27
N ASN A 759 -109.00 18.01 -5.07
CA ASN A 759 -110.24 18.77 -4.89
C ASN A 759 -110.11 20.19 -5.46
N ASP A 760 -108.91 20.79 -5.36
CA ASP A 760 -108.55 22.05 -6.02
C ASP A 760 -107.07 22.06 -6.47
N PRO A 761 -106.74 21.43 -7.61
CA PRO A 761 -105.36 21.19 -8.06
C PRO A 761 -104.63 22.43 -8.56
N TYR A 762 -105.30 23.60 -8.50
CA TYR A 762 -104.79 24.91 -8.90
C TYR A 762 -104.46 25.80 -7.70
N VAL A 763 -104.78 25.36 -6.48
CA VAL A 763 -104.48 26.09 -5.25
C VAL A 763 -103.37 25.35 -4.50
N ASN A 764 -102.39 26.10 -4.00
CA ASN A 764 -101.36 25.54 -3.11
C ASN A 764 -102.00 25.19 -1.76
N VAL A 765 -101.96 23.92 -1.39
CA VAL A 765 -102.25 23.47 -0.03
C VAL A 765 -100.99 23.61 0.83
N ALA A 766 -101.17 23.62 2.16
CA ALA A 766 -100.02 23.58 3.06
C ALA A 766 -99.20 22.32 2.80
N ASN A 767 -97.88 22.45 2.82
CA ASN A 767 -96.97 21.31 2.68
C ASN A 767 -97.31 20.24 3.74
N PRO A 768 -97.19 18.95 3.38
CA PRO A 768 -97.36 17.90 4.36
C PRO A 768 -96.27 18.05 5.43
N PRO A 769 -96.52 17.68 6.69
CA PRO A 769 -95.44 17.52 7.65
C PRO A 769 -94.39 16.60 7.03
N GLN A 770 -93.15 17.06 6.86
CA GLN A 770 -92.04 16.34 6.23
C GLN A 770 -91.85 14.98 6.94
N PRO A 771 -92.42 13.85 6.45
CA PRO A 771 -92.67 12.71 7.33
C PRO A 771 -91.43 11.81 7.39
N THR A 772 -90.41 12.25 8.14
CA THR A 772 -89.11 11.56 8.25
C THR A 772 -89.09 10.49 9.35
N ASP A 773 -90.13 10.40 10.18
CA ASP A 773 -90.30 9.36 11.19
C ASP A 773 -91.14 8.19 10.63
N PRO A 774 -90.56 6.98 10.48
CA PRO A 774 -91.29 5.81 9.98
C PRO A 774 -92.46 5.38 10.87
N LEU A 775 -92.51 5.81 12.14
CA LEU A 775 -93.61 5.52 13.06
C LEU A 775 -94.79 6.49 12.90
N ASN A 776 -94.58 7.62 12.23
CA ASN A 776 -95.59 8.65 12.00
C ASN A 776 -95.67 9.03 10.50
N PRO A 777 -95.99 8.08 9.61
CA PRO A 777 -96.06 8.35 8.18
C PRO A 777 -97.26 9.22 7.81
N TYR A 778 -97.15 10.00 6.73
CA TYR A 778 -98.26 10.81 6.23
C TYR A 778 -99.26 9.95 5.43
N GLN A 779 -100.55 10.05 5.73
CA GLN A 779 -101.60 9.37 4.97
C GLN A 779 -101.87 10.09 3.65
N LEU A 780 -101.50 9.43 2.53
CA LEU A 780 -101.68 9.95 1.17
C LEU A 780 -102.87 9.25 0.50
N LEU A 781 -103.84 10.04 0.05
CA LEU A 781 -105.10 9.51 -0.46
C LEU A 781 -105.00 9.08 -1.93
N TYR A 782 -105.34 7.82 -2.23
CA TYR A 782 -105.47 7.34 -3.62
C TYR A 782 -106.40 8.26 -4.43
N PHE A 783 -105.93 8.73 -5.59
CA PHE A 783 -106.60 9.70 -6.47
C PHE A 783 -106.97 11.05 -5.84
N GLY A 784 -106.64 11.30 -4.58
CA GLY A 784 -107.02 12.52 -3.87
C GLY A 784 -105.88 13.54 -3.77
N GLU A 785 -104.64 13.08 -3.73
CA GLU A 785 -103.48 13.93 -3.46
C GLU A 785 -102.31 13.56 -4.37
N THR A 786 -101.42 14.51 -4.66
CA THR A 786 -100.17 14.28 -5.38
C THR A 786 -99.01 14.88 -4.60
N LEU A 787 -97.92 14.14 -4.44
CA LEU A 787 -96.67 14.68 -3.92
C LEU A 787 -95.89 15.36 -5.03
N VAL A 788 -95.23 16.47 -4.72
CA VAL A 788 -94.32 17.17 -5.63
C VAL A 788 -92.96 17.31 -4.95
N PHE A 789 -91.92 16.88 -5.64
CA PHE A 789 -90.53 17.03 -5.23
C PHE A 789 -89.82 17.93 -6.24
N PRO A 790 -89.02 18.92 -5.82
CA PRO A 790 -88.18 19.67 -6.76
C PRO A 790 -87.20 18.69 -7.44
N VAL A 791 -86.81 18.97 -8.69
CA VAL A 791 -85.74 18.22 -9.37
C VAL A 791 -84.40 18.97 -9.25
N GLU A 792 -84.45 20.30 -9.33
CA GLU A 792 -83.29 21.20 -9.25
C GLU A 792 -83.71 22.51 -8.58
N PHE A 793 -82.89 23.07 -7.69
CA PHE A 793 -83.17 24.37 -7.06
C PHE A 793 -81.91 25.14 -6.64
N GLU A 794 -81.98 26.47 -6.71
CA GLU A 794 -80.94 27.40 -6.22
C GLU A 794 -81.45 28.19 -5.01
N TYR A 795 -80.88 27.89 -3.84
CA TYR A 795 -81.18 28.57 -2.58
C TYR A 795 -80.40 29.89 -2.49
N ALA A 796 -81.05 30.96 -2.05
CA ALA A 796 -80.43 32.28 -1.92
C ALA A 796 -79.29 32.31 -0.88
N GLU A 797 -79.30 31.39 0.10
CA GLU A 797 -78.26 31.28 1.11
C GLU A 797 -76.99 30.59 0.60
N PHE A 798 -77.05 29.93 -0.56
CA PHE A 798 -75.96 29.19 -1.20
C PHE A 798 -75.77 29.64 -2.66
N GLU A 799 -75.45 30.93 -2.84
CA GLU A 799 -75.32 31.54 -4.18
C GLU A 799 -74.31 30.79 -5.07
N ASN A 800 -74.68 30.54 -6.34
CA ASN A 800 -73.88 29.80 -7.33
C ASN A 800 -73.74 28.29 -7.05
N LYS A 801 -74.59 27.71 -6.20
CA LYS A 801 -74.73 26.25 -6.06
C LYS A 801 -76.07 25.79 -6.58
N THR A 802 -76.02 24.85 -7.52
CA THR A 802 -77.19 24.17 -8.07
C THR A 802 -77.42 22.88 -7.30
N ILE A 803 -78.57 22.78 -6.63
CA ILE A 803 -78.92 21.61 -5.82
C ILE A 803 -79.85 20.71 -6.63
N ASN A 804 -79.44 19.47 -6.86
CA ASN A 804 -80.23 18.49 -7.59
C ASN A 804 -80.83 17.47 -6.62
N PHE A 805 -82.05 17.03 -6.89
CA PHE A 805 -82.79 16.08 -6.07
C PHE A 805 -83.15 14.86 -6.91
N ASP A 806 -82.62 13.70 -6.52
CA ASP A 806 -82.98 12.40 -7.10
C ASP A 806 -84.01 11.70 -6.21
N ILE A 807 -85.13 11.32 -6.81
CA ILE A 807 -86.32 10.84 -6.11
C ILE A 807 -86.55 9.37 -6.46
N ASN A 808 -86.44 8.51 -5.46
CA ASN A 808 -86.59 7.07 -5.63
C ASN A 808 -87.74 6.54 -4.77
N VAL A 809 -88.72 5.89 -5.40
CA VAL A 809 -89.90 5.30 -4.74
C VAL A 809 -89.68 3.84 -4.33
N ASN A 810 -88.46 3.34 -4.45
CA ASN A 810 -87.97 2.06 -3.94
C ASN A 810 -88.74 0.83 -4.46
N GLY A 811 -88.97 0.75 -5.78
CA GLY A 811 -89.62 -0.41 -6.40
C GLY A 811 -91.15 -0.40 -6.31
N LYS A 812 -91.74 0.75 -5.98
CA LYS A 812 -93.19 1.00 -5.90
C LYS A 812 -93.69 1.92 -7.01
N GLU A 813 -92.93 2.04 -8.11
CA GLU A 813 -93.26 2.91 -9.25
C GLU A 813 -94.63 2.58 -9.85
N ASP A 814 -95.03 1.30 -9.79
CA ASP A 814 -96.32 0.80 -10.27
C ASP A 814 -97.53 1.31 -9.48
N LEU A 815 -97.33 1.81 -8.26
CA LEU A 815 -98.40 2.39 -7.43
C LEU A 815 -98.68 3.86 -7.75
N PHE A 816 -97.78 4.53 -8.47
CA PHE A 816 -97.83 5.97 -8.73
C PHE A 816 -97.94 6.27 -10.22
N PHE A 817 -98.73 7.29 -10.55
CA PHE A 817 -98.55 8.05 -11.77
C PHE A 817 -97.45 9.07 -11.56
N ILE A 818 -96.29 8.81 -12.19
CA ILE A 818 -95.11 9.67 -12.14
C ILE A 818 -95.12 10.60 -13.36
N SER A 819 -95.04 11.90 -13.11
CA SER A 819 -94.98 12.91 -14.18
C SER A 819 -94.20 14.15 -13.71
N GLN A 820 -94.21 15.22 -14.50
CA GLN A 820 -93.60 16.50 -14.15
C GLN A 820 -94.62 17.63 -14.17
N LYS A 821 -94.43 18.61 -13.28
CA LYS A 821 -95.25 19.83 -13.22
C LYS A 821 -94.40 20.99 -12.72
N THR A 822 -94.58 22.16 -13.33
CA THR A 822 -94.11 23.41 -12.72
C THR A 822 -94.89 23.69 -11.43
N HIS A 823 -94.18 23.83 -10.33
CA HIS A 823 -94.72 24.10 -9.00
C HIS A 823 -94.00 25.29 -8.38
N THR A 824 -94.68 26.04 -7.52
CA THR A 824 -94.05 27.16 -6.80
C THR A 824 -93.47 26.61 -5.49
N TYR A 825 -92.13 26.55 -5.42
CA TYR A 825 -91.35 26.10 -4.27
C TYR A 825 -90.56 27.28 -3.72
N GLU A 826 -90.66 27.55 -2.42
CA GLU A 826 -89.99 28.69 -1.77
C GLU A 826 -90.20 30.04 -2.50
N GLY A 827 -91.39 30.23 -3.09
CA GLY A 827 -91.77 31.44 -3.82
C GLY A 827 -91.18 31.59 -5.24
N LYS A 828 -90.49 30.57 -5.77
CA LYS A 828 -89.99 30.50 -7.14
C LYS A 828 -90.64 29.34 -7.91
N ASP A 829 -90.83 29.49 -9.21
CA ASP A 829 -91.31 28.39 -10.06
C ASP A 829 -90.17 27.40 -10.33
N VAL A 830 -90.42 26.11 -10.05
CA VAL A 830 -89.48 25.01 -10.23
C VAL A 830 -90.17 23.86 -10.95
N GLU A 831 -89.42 23.11 -11.76
CA GLU A 831 -89.89 21.84 -12.30
C GLU A 831 -89.82 20.75 -11.22
N GLY A 832 -90.96 20.20 -10.85
CA GLY A 832 -91.06 19.15 -9.85
C GLY A 832 -91.48 17.81 -10.43
N MET A 833 -90.91 16.73 -9.89
CA MET A 833 -91.43 15.37 -10.08
C MET A 833 -92.70 15.22 -9.26
N THR A 834 -93.79 14.81 -9.92
CA THR A 834 -95.07 14.56 -9.28
C THR A 834 -95.29 13.07 -9.08
N LEU A 835 -95.67 12.65 -7.89
CA LEU A 835 -96.02 11.27 -7.55
C LEU A 835 -97.47 11.21 -7.09
N SER A 836 -98.34 10.69 -7.96
CA SER A 836 -99.79 10.64 -7.70
C SER A 836 -100.20 9.18 -7.46
N PRO A 837 -100.67 8.77 -6.27
CA PRO A 837 -101.04 7.39 -6.00
C PRO A 837 -102.32 7.02 -6.75
N ILE A 838 -102.18 6.13 -7.73
CA ILE A 838 -103.31 5.58 -8.50
C ILE A 838 -103.48 4.07 -8.26
N GLY A 839 -102.52 3.43 -7.58
CA GLY A 839 -102.54 2.00 -7.31
C GLY A 839 -102.54 1.19 -8.59
N THR A 840 -103.22 0.06 -8.61
CA THR A 840 -103.27 -0.85 -9.78
C THR A 840 -104.28 -0.41 -10.86
N TYR A 841 -104.69 0.86 -10.87
CA TYR A 841 -105.71 1.34 -11.79
C TYR A 841 -105.14 1.54 -13.20
N ASP A 842 -105.79 0.91 -14.19
CA ASP A 842 -105.52 1.15 -15.60
C ASP A 842 -106.50 2.20 -16.15
N PRO A 843 -106.02 3.39 -16.56
CA PRO A 843 -106.87 4.44 -17.13
C PRO A 843 -107.44 4.07 -18.51
N GLY A 844 -106.97 3.01 -19.16
CA GLY A 844 -107.42 2.56 -20.48
C GLY A 844 -106.95 3.42 -21.66
N GLU A 845 -106.60 4.68 -21.41
CA GLU A 845 -105.92 5.60 -22.32
C GLU A 845 -104.59 6.07 -21.70
N PRO A 846 -103.54 6.30 -22.50
CA PRO A 846 -102.24 6.72 -21.98
C PRO A 846 -102.31 8.13 -21.38
N LEU A 847 -102.06 8.24 -20.07
CA LEU A 847 -101.83 9.50 -19.38
C LEU A 847 -100.34 9.86 -19.51
N ASN A 848 -100.01 11.07 -20.00
CA ASN A 848 -98.62 11.46 -20.26
C ASN A 848 -98.14 12.64 -19.41
N THR A 849 -99.06 13.50 -18.95
CA THR A 849 -98.74 14.68 -18.15
C THR A 849 -99.58 14.74 -16.88
N TYR A 850 -99.13 15.52 -15.89
CA TYR A 850 -99.92 15.79 -14.68
C TYR A 850 -101.32 16.34 -15.02
N GLN A 851 -101.42 17.21 -16.04
CA GLN A 851 -102.70 17.77 -16.45
C GLN A 851 -103.63 16.72 -17.07
N ASP A 852 -103.09 15.71 -17.75
CA ASP A 852 -103.88 14.57 -18.26
C ASP A 852 -104.49 13.79 -17.10
N LEU A 853 -103.71 13.52 -16.04
CA LEU A 853 -104.23 12.87 -14.84
C LEU A 853 -105.35 13.69 -14.19
N ILE A 854 -105.17 15.00 -14.02
CA ILE A 854 -106.21 15.87 -13.43
C ILE A 854 -107.47 15.90 -14.30
N ASN A 855 -107.33 15.97 -15.63
CA ASN A 855 -108.47 15.91 -16.53
C ASN A 855 -109.19 14.55 -16.43
N HIS A 856 -108.42 13.46 -16.31
CA HIS A 856 -108.95 12.10 -16.15
C HIS A 856 -109.73 11.93 -14.84
N ILE A 857 -109.21 12.45 -13.73
CA ILE A 857 -109.85 12.43 -12.41
C ILE A 857 -111.12 13.28 -12.39
N LYS A 858 -111.11 14.44 -13.06
CA LYS A 858 -112.25 15.37 -13.09
C LYS A 858 -113.34 15.01 -14.12
N ASN A 859 -113.09 14.07 -15.02
CA ASN A 859 -114.09 13.63 -15.99
C ASN A 859 -115.24 12.86 -15.28
N PRO A 860 -116.50 13.34 -15.35
CA PRO A 860 -117.63 12.66 -14.71
C PRO A 860 -117.85 11.23 -15.21
N GLU A 861 -117.44 10.91 -16.44
CA GLU A 861 -117.56 9.55 -17.01
C GLU A 861 -116.62 8.55 -16.31
N ASN A 862 -115.47 9.01 -15.83
CA ASN A 862 -114.49 8.19 -15.12
C ASN A 862 -114.76 8.10 -13.62
N ALA A 863 -115.59 8.99 -13.06
CA ALA A 863 -115.79 9.14 -11.62
C ALA A 863 -116.23 7.83 -10.93
N MET A 864 -117.17 7.07 -11.53
CA MET A 864 -117.60 5.78 -10.97
C MET A 864 -116.49 4.71 -11.06
N ALA A 865 -115.70 4.70 -12.13
CA ALA A 865 -114.62 3.75 -12.31
C ALA A 865 -113.45 4.02 -11.35
N ILE A 866 -113.09 5.28 -11.15
CA ILE A 866 -112.09 5.72 -10.17
C ILE A 866 -112.57 5.44 -8.75
N GLN A 867 -113.84 5.71 -8.43
CA GLN A 867 -114.40 5.40 -7.11
C GLN A 867 -114.40 3.89 -6.84
N ALA A 868 -114.77 3.07 -7.82
CA ALA A 868 -114.71 1.62 -7.71
C ALA A 868 -113.27 1.11 -7.58
N ALA A 869 -112.32 1.67 -8.35
CA ALA A 869 -110.90 1.34 -8.28
C ALA A 869 -110.27 1.72 -6.93
N ARG A 870 -110.68 2.86 -6.36
CA ARG A 870 -110.25 3.33 -5.04
C ARG A 870 -110.75 2.42 -3.93
N LEU A 871 -112.01 1.97 -3.98
CA LEU A 871 -112.61 1.06 -2.98
C LEU A 871 -111.96 -0.32 -2.91
N VAL A 872 -111.21 -0.73 -3.94
CA VAL A 872 -110.51 -2.03 -3.99
C VAL A 872 -109.00 -1.92 -3.73
N GLN A 873 -108.45 -0.71 -3.57
CA GLN A 873 -107.05 -0.56 -3.17
C GLN A 873 -106.85 -1.02 -1.73
N VAL A 874 -105.63 -1.46 -1.42
CA VAL A 874 -105.18 -1.82 -0.08
C VAL A 874 -104.28 -0.74 0.48
N GLU A 875 -104.23 -0.64 1.80
CA GLU A 875 -103.30 0.24 2.48
C GLU A 875 -101.86 -0.23 2.24
N GLU A 876 -101.01 0.66 1.70
CA GLU A 876 -99.62 0.34 1.37
C GLU A 876 -98.67 1.34 2.02
N ASN A 877 -97.70 0.82 2.76
CA ASN A 877 -96.58 1.62 3.26
C ASN A 877 -95.60 1.88 2.11
N VAL A 878 -95.28 3.16 1.90
CA VAL A 878 -94.29 3.60 0.91
C VAL A 878 -93.27 4.47 1.61
N HIS A 879 -92.00 4.26 1.30
CA HIS A 879 -90.94 5.21 1.65
C HIS A 879 -90.30 5.73 0.37
N ILE A 880 -90.11 7.03 0.31
CA ILE A 880 -89.50 7.74 -0.80
C ILE A 880 -88.15 8.23 -0.33
N THR A 881 -87.10 7.80 -1.02
CA THR A 881 -85.72 8.22 -0.76
C THR A 881 -85.43 9.43 -1.62
N VAL A 882 -85.07 10.54 -0.99
CA VAL A 882 -84.59 11.75 -1.67
C VAL A 882 -83.09 11.84 -1.47
N THR A 883 -82.36 11.89 -2.58
CA THR A 883 -80.90 12.07 -2.59
C THR A 883 -80.58 13.45 -3.12
N ILE A 884 -79.91 14.26 -2.31
CA ILE A 884 -79.45 15.58 -2.69
C ILE A 884 -78.05 15.45 -3.28
N THR A 885 -77.85 16.02 -4.46
CA THR A 885 -76.56 16.09 -5.13
C THR A 885 -76.16 17.52 -5.47
N ILE A 886 -74.88 17.83 -5.28
CA ILE A 886 -74.26 19.10 -5.64
C ILE A 886 -73.04 18.75 -6.50
N ASP A 887 -72.92 19.38 -7.67
CA ASP A 887 -71.85 19.13 -8.64
C ASP A 887 -71.67 17.61 -8.98
N GLY A 888 -72.77 16.86 -8.95
CA GLY A 888 -72.82 15.42 -9.22
C GLY A 888 -72.41 14.51 -8.05
N ARG A 889 -72.01 15.06 -6.90
CA ARG A 889 -71.72 14.31 -5.67
C ARG A 889 -72.95 14.25 -4.77
N VAL A 890 -73.23 13.06 -4.21
CA VAL A 890 -74.27 12.90 -3.17
C VAL A 890 -73.80 13.56 -1.88
N VAL A 891 -74.57 14.52 -1.37
CA VAL A 891 -74.23 15.31 -0.18
C VAL A 891 -75.18 15.08 0.98
N ALA A 892 -76.39 14.59 0.72
CA ALA A 892 -77.33 14.17 1.73
C ALA A 892 -78.33 13.16 1.15
N THR A 893 -78.86 12.29 2.00
CA THR A 893 -79.95 11.37 1.67
C THR A 893 -80.93 11.34 2.81
N ASN A 894 -82.22 11.46 2.52
CA ASN A 894 -83.27 11.39 3.51
C ASN A 894 -84.46 10.55 3.03
N ASN A 895 -85.14 9.90 3.98
CA ASN A 895 -86.32 9.08 3.69
C ASN A 895 -87.58 9.77 4.18
N TYR A 896 -88.62 9.77 3.35
CA TYR A 896 -89.94 10.28 3.67
C TYR A 896 -90.95 9.14 3.61
N TYR A 897 -91.73 8.97 4.69
CA TYR A 897 -92.61 7.84 4.93
C TYR A 897 -94.07 8.22 4.73
N PHE A 898 -94.75 7.46 3.88
CA PHE A 898 -96.14 7.65 3.51
C PHE A 898 -96.93 6.35 3.66
N VAL A 899 -98.22 6.48 3.92
CA VAL A 899 -99.17 5.36 3.85
C VAL A 899 -100.22 5.72 2.82
N LEU A 900 -100.31 4.92 1.76
CA LEU A 900 -101.35 5.09 0.76
C LEU A 900 -102.67 4.57 1.31
N VAL A 901 -103.69 5.42 1.40
CA VAL A 901 -104.97 5.08 2.02
C VAL A 901 -106.16 5.32 1.08
N VAL A 902 -107.23 4.55 1.31
CA VAL A 902 -108.50 4.67 0.59
C VAL A 902 -109.38 5.78 1.17
N GLU A 903 -109.30 6.03 2.47
CA GLU A 903 -110.02 7.08 3.19
C GLU A 903 -109.13 7.52 4.37
N LYS A 904 -109.12 8.83 4.70
CA LYS A 904 -108.36 9.34 5.84
C LYS A 904 -109.10 9.05 7.14
N SER A 905 -108.37 8.64 8.17
CA SER A 905 -108.89 8.30 9.50
C SER A 905 -109.15 9.52 10.38
#